data_AF-A0AAP0QEE0-F1
#
_entry.id   AF-A0AAP0QEE0-F1
#
_cell.length_a   1.000
_cell.length_b   1.000
_cell.length_c   1.000
_cell.angle_alpha   90.00
_cell.angle_beta   90.00
_cell.angle_gamma   90.00
#
_symmetry.space_group_name_H-M   'P 1'
#
loop_
_entity.id
_entity.type
_entity.pdbx_description
1 polymer ?
#
loop_
_entity_poly.entity_id
_entity_poly.type
_entity_poly.pdbx_seq_one_letter_code
_entity_poly.pdbx_strand_id
1 'polypeptide(L)'
;MGSGQLNGNVNGNGNGGGGGGGGDGVTTTSGSSSNSNSSCYNNSWLCKWRWPQQQQQHVAKNNNNSNNNNSLKGGGGAGFGGRRLVLSSSGYFFVVWCFVVYVFVGFLYGWLALKKPYTVAAGLSSFGCQEDSEGSWSIGVFFGNSPFSLKPIETANVWRDDSAAWPVANPIMTCASVSSAGFPSNFVADPFFYLQMSLLNQELVDSSEKVLGGCTHVVGCRQYFPSQWIELRLMFPAAILFDFSLMKMLLGLCKNSYLGPNKLWIVSLRTSKDWSQGNDLYLFYETKNSITMQGDIGVAKSVDKGATWQQLGIALDEDWHLSFPYVFDYHGQIYMMPESRAKGEVRLYRAVNFPLEWKLEKIIMKKPLVDPFMINHDGQYWLFGSDHSGFGTTQNGQLEIWYSSSPFGPWKPHKKNPIYNGDKSLGARNGGRPFVYDGNLYRVGQDCAESYGRRVRTFKVEILTKNEYKEVEVPFVFEASNKGRNAWNGARYHHLDAQQLSSGEWIAVMDGDRALSGDSVQRYILGCASVAAVGILVVLLGLLLGAVKCIIPLNWCAQYSGKRSDSLLTWERESMLCSKVRRFCSRLNRSASYLQGKIKPNTSIGRLVLAVIFVAGVALTCTGVKFIYGGNGADEAYMWKGHYSQFTMLTMTFDARLWNLKMYVKHYSRCSSVKEIVVVWNKGEPPKLSDLDSAVPVRIRVEKQNSLNNRFKLDPLIKTRGVLELDDDIMMTCDDIERGFQVWRQHPDRIAGFYPRLVNGSPLRYRGEKYARRHKGYNMILTGAAFVDSQIAFNRYWSEQAKAGREFVDKFFNCEDVLLNYLYANASASKTVEYVRPAWAIDTSKFSGVAISRNTQVHYHKRSECLRKFAEMYGSFAGRKWEFGGRKDGWDL
;
A
#
# COMPACT_ATOMS: atom_id res chain seq x y z
N MET A 1 -19.69 33.90 -34.49
CA MET A 1 -19.47 35.34 -34.78
C MET A 1 -17.97 35.56 -34.62
N GLY A 2 -17.17 35.44 -35.69
CA GLY A 2 -16.84 36.51 -36.64
C GLY A 2 -15.51 37.14 -36.18
N SER A 3 -14.34 36.73 -36.69
CA SER A 3 -13.64 37.16 -37.93
C SER A 3 -12.95 38.53 -37.84
N GLY A 4 -11.66 38.57 -38.22
CA GLY A 4 -10.82 39.75 -38.51
C GLY A 4 -9.36 39.44 -38.12
N GLN A 5 -8.39 39.10 -38.98
CA GLN A 5 -7.92 39.58 -40.29
C GLN A 5 -7.35 41.01 -40.27
N LEU A 6 -6.00 41.17 -40.34
CA LEU A 6 -5.30 41.73 -41.52
C LEU A 6 -3.79 42.00 -41.31
N ASN A 7 -3.10 41.97 -42.45
CA ASN A 7 -1.66 42.02 -42.76
C ASN A 7 -0.89 43.29 -42.38
N GLY A 8 0.44 43.16 -42.33
CA GLY A 8 1.41 44.25 -42.59
C GLY A 8 2.76 43.68 -43.03
N ASN A 9 3.22 44.05 -44.23
CA ASN A 9 4.40 43.56 -44.95
C ASN A 9 5.32 44.76 -45.22
N VAL A 10 6.63 44.71 -44.93
CA VAL A 10 7.65 45.62 -45.52
C VAL A 10 9.04 44.94 -45.60
N ASN A 11 9.69 45.17 -46.75
CA ASN A 11 10.93 44.62 -47.33
C ASN A 11 12.27 44.94 -46.64
N GLY A 12 13.30 44.16 -47.02
CA GLY A 12 14.72 44.56 -46.97
C GLY A 12 15.66 43.61 -47.71
N ASN A 13 16.18 44.05 -48.88
CA ASN A 13 17.25 43.50 -49.74
C ASN A 13 18.50 42.98 -48.99
N GLY A 14 19.40 42.15 -49.53
CA GLY A 14 19.64 41.65 -50.88
C GLY A 14 21.12 41.20 -51.05
N ASN A 15 21.39 40.49 -52.15
CA ASN A 15 22.70 40.10 -52.74
C ASN A 15 23.58 39.05 -52.01
N GLY A 16 24.19 38.06 -52.67
CA GLY A 16 24.30 37.75 -54.10
C GLY A 16 25.61 36.99 -54.41
N GLY A 17 25.56 36.10 -55.42
CA GLY A 17 26.70 35.49 -56.15
C GLY A 17 27.46 34.39 -55.41
N GLY A 18 27.60 33.14 -55.89
CA GLY A 18 27.94 32.65 -57.23
C GLY A 18 29.27 31.88 -57.07
N GLY A 19 29.59 30.74 -57.67
CA GLY A 19 29.05 29.95 -58.78
C GLY A 19 30.21 29.12 -59.33
N GLY A 20 29.95 27.87 -59.75
CA GLY A 20 30.78 27.05 -60.66
C GLY A 20 32.04 26.41 -60.05
N GLY A 21 32.45 25.19 -60.42
CA GLY A 21 31.93 24.24 -61.41
C GLY A 21 33.03 23.24 -61.84
N GLY A 22 32.64 22.15 -62.52
CA GLY A 22 33.49 21.22 -63.30
C GLY A 22 34.19 20.13 -62.49
N GLY A 23 33.92 18.84 -62.66
CA GLY A 23 34.16 18.03 -63.88
C GLY A 23 35.13 16.90 -63.47
N ASP A 24 35.14 15.66 -63.92
CA ASP A 24 34.56 14.94 -65.04
C ASP A 24 34.70 13.43 -64.75
N GLY A 25 34.01 12.59 -65.52
CA GLY A 25 34.45 11.21 -65.79
C GLY A 25 33.40 10.13 -65.44
N VAL A 26 32.48 9.73 -66.35
CA VAL A 26 32.68 8.71 -67.42
C VAL A 26 32.81 7.31 -66.80
N THR A 27 32.03 6.26 -67.09
CA THR A 27 30.99 5.92 -68.07
C THR A 27 30.52 4.48 -67.74
N THR A 28 29.25 4.14 -68.05
CA THR A 28 28.76 2.90 -68.72
C THR A 28 29.16 1.50 -68.17
N THR A 29 28.39 0.42 -68.20
CA THR A 29 27.07 0.01 -68.74
C THR A 29 26.92 -1.47 -68.35
N SER A 30 25.73 -1.89 -67.90
CA SER A 30 24.83 -2.88 -68.55
C SER A 30 25.17 -4.37 -68.47
N GLY A 31 24.11 -5.17 -68.27
CA GLY A 31 23.96 -6.50 -68.86
C GLY A 31 23.82 -7.60 -67.81
N SER A 32 22.62 -7.96 -67.32
CA SER A 32 21.52 -8.71 -67.97
C SER A 32 21.74 -10.23 -68.09
N SER A 33 20.75 -10.98 -67.56
CA SER A 33 20.24 -12.30 -68.01
C SER A 33 21.20 -13.50 -67.95
N SER A 34 20.84 -14.75 -67.67
CA SER A 34 19.60 -15.46 -67.29
C SER A 34 19.96 -16.96 -67.32
N ASN A 35 19.30 -17.80 -66.51
CA ASN A 35 19.14 -19.26 -66.69
C ASN A 35 20.44 -20.12 -66.62
N SER A 36 20.48 -21.35 -66.14
CA SER A 36 19.46 -22.38 -65.87
C SER A 36 20.10 -23.55 -65.10
N ASN A 37 19.25 -24.29 -64.40
CA ASN A 37 19.32 -25.74 -64.13
C ASN A 37 20.36 -26.35 -63.15
N SER A 38 19.77 -26.82 -62.04
CA SER A 38 19.71 -28.23 -61.60
C SER A 38 20.72 -28.77 -60.57
N SER A 39 20.11 -29.20 -59.45
CA SER A 39 20.33 -30.44 -58.70
C SER A 39 21.48 -30.57 -57.68
N CYS A 40 21.06 -30.59 -56.40
CA CYS A 40 21.53 -31.38 -55.24
C CYS A 40 23.00 -31.31 -54.78
N TYR A 41 23.23 -30.97 -53.50
CA TYR A 41 23.72 -31.89 -52.44
C TYR A 41 23.80 -31.22 -51.04
N ASN A 42 23.79 -32.09 -50.03
CA ASN A 42 23.62 -31.94 -48.58
C ASN A 42 24.70 -31.21 -47.74
N ASN A 43 24.26 -30.72 -46.56
CA ASN A 43 24.82 -30.80 -45.18
C ASN A 43 26.23 -30.27 -44.75
N SER A 44 26.19 -29.57 -43.59
CA SER A 44 26.98 -29.81 -42.35
C SER A 44 28.37 -29.15 -42.08
N TRP A 45 28.39 -28.37 -40.98
CA TRP A 45 29.37 -28.24 -39.86
C TRP A 45 30.84 -28.69 -39.99
N LEU A 46 31.78 -27.79 -39.59
CA LEU A 46 32.81 -27.91 -38.52
C LEU A 46 34.10 -27.11 -38.84
N CYS A 47 34.53 -26.22 -37.93
CA CYS A 47 35.95 -25.84 -37.80
C CYS A 47 36.44 -26.08 -36.38
N LYS A 48 37.48 -26.92 -36.29
CA LYS A 48 38.23 -27.44 -35.15
C LYS A 48 39.26 -26.42 -34.64
N TRP A 49 39.52 -26.40 -33.33
CA TRP A 49 40.78 -25.90 -32.74
C TRP A 49 41.50 -27.04 -32.00
N ARG A 50 42.79 -27.23 -32.29
CA ARG A 50 43.63 -28.38 -31.90
C ARG A 50 44.60 -28.00 -30.77
N TRP A 51 44.79 -28.89 -29.80
CA TRP A 51 45.77 -28.85 -28.71
C TRP A 51 47.20 -29.20 -29.18
N PRO A 52 48.27 -28.76 -28.48
CA PRO A 52 49.58 -29.42 -28.53
C PRO A 52 49.87 -30.28 -27.29
N GLN A 53 50.36 -31.50 -27.53
CA GLN A 53 50.98 -32.42 -26.56
C GLN A 53 52.51 -32.35 -26.68
N GLN A 54 53.20 -32.59 -25.55
CA GLN A 54 54.66 -32.60 -25.40
C GLN A 54 55.33 -33.83 -26.03
N GLN A 55 56.59 -33.67 -26.47
CA GLN A 55 57.58 -34.77 -26.47
C GLN A 55 59.01 -34.24 -26.23
N GLN A 56 59.81 -35.09 -25.58
CA GLN A 56 61.10 -34.85 -24.91
C GLN A 56 62.35 -34.85 -25.83
N GLN A 57 63.35 -34.09 -25.36
CA GLN A 57 64.80 -34.39 -25.20
C GLN A 57 65.83 -34.33 -26.36
N HIS A 58 66.96 -33.68 -25.99
CA HIS A 58 68.36 -33.68 -26.49
C HIS A 58 68.58 -32.99 -27.86
N VAL A 59 69.54 -32.08 -28.09
CA VAL A 59 70.96 -31.93 -27.69
C VAL A 59 71.38 -30.45 -27.83
N ALA A 60 72.27 -29.92 -26.97
CA ALA A 60 73.35 -29.00 -27.38
C ALA A 60 74.29 -28.64 -26.20
N LYS A 61 75.57 -28.99 -26.32
CA LYS A 61 76.68 -28.39 -25.58
C LYS A 61 77.02 -27.02 -26.19
N ASN A 62 77.26 -26.00 -25.37
CA ASN A 62 78.58 -25.32 -25.34
C ASN A 62 78.66 -24.20 -24.28
N ASN A 63 79.88 -24.08 -23.75
CA ASN A 63 80.39 -23.13 -22.78
C ASN A 63 80.33 -21.66 -23.24
N ASN A 64 80.19 -20.71 -22.30
CA ASN A 64 81.30 -19.86 -21.81
C ASN A 64 80.82 -18.67 -20.95
N ASN A 65 81.22 -18.72 -19.67
CA ASN A 65 82.06 -17.75 -18.96
C ASN A 65 81.66 -16.26 -18.75
N SER A 66 81.74 -15.86 -17.47
CA SER A 66 82.31 -14.59 -16.94
C SER A 66 81.47 -13.32 -17.09
N ASN A 67 81.56 -12.27 -16.28
CA ASN A 67 82.03 -11.98 -14.92
C ASN A 67 81.57 -10.53 -14.61
N ASN A 68 81.51 -10.17 -13.33
CA ASN A 68 81.86 -8.87 -12.75
C ASN A 68 81.01 -7.58 -12.98
N ASN A 69 80.45 -7.14 -11.86
CA ASN A 69 80.76 -5.92 -11.09
C ASN A 69 80.65 -4.50 -11.67
N ASN A 70 80.01 -3.68 -10.83
CA ASN A 70 80.36 -2.32 -10.40
C ASN A 70 79.75 -1.08 -11.10
N SER A 71 78.77 -0.53 -10.37
CA SER A 71 78.85 0.77 -9.67
C SER A 71 78.36 2.06 -10.34
N LEU A 72 77.85 2.93 -9.45
CA LEU A 72 77.79 4.40 -9.43
C LEU A 72 76.45 5.08 -9.76
N LYS A 73 75.94 5.72 -8.67
CA LYS A 73 75.38 7.08 -8.54
C LYS A 73 74.18 7.42 -9.42
N GLY A 74 73.03 7.87 -8.91
CA GLY A 74 72.81 8.75 -7.76
C GLY A 74 71.99 9.95 -8.26
N GLY A 75 70.92 10.33 -7.57
CA GLY A 75 70.13 11.52 -7.91
C GLY A 75 68.66 11.37 -7.55
N GLY A 76 68.29 11.83 -6.36
CA GLY A 76 66.93 11.77 -5.83
C GLY A 76 66.00 12.84 -6.40
N GLY A 77 64.70 12.58 -6.25
CA GLY A 77 63.61 13.52 -6.49
C GLY A 77 62.31 12.90 -6.03
N ALA A 78 61.95 13.12 -4.76
CA ALA A 78 60.72 12.65 -4.16
C ALA A 78 59.51 13.44 -4.70
N GLY A 79 58.54 12.74 -5.26
CA GLY A 79 57.18 13.21 -5.48
C GLY A 79 56.21 12.34 -4.69
N PHE A 80 55.63 12.89 -3.62
CA PHE A 80 54.62 12.23 -2.80
C PHE A 80 53.32 12.08 -3.60
N GLY A 81 52.98 10.83 -3.96
CA GLY A 81 51.72 10.46 -4.61
C GLY A 81 51.04 9.29 -3.91
N GLY A 82 49.78 9.53 -3.51
CA GLY A 82 48.68 8.59 -3.26
C GLY A 82 48.96 7.12 -2.91
N ARG A 83 48.60 6.73 -1.68
CA ARG A 83 48.49 5.36 -1.16
C ARG A 83 47.37 4.57 -1.87
N ARG A 84 47.66 3.45 -2.55
CA ARG A 84 46.66 2.47 -3.04
C ARG A 84 47.15 1.02 -2.94
N LEU A 85 46.20 0.12 -2.66
CA LEU A 85 46.33 -1.34 -2.82
C LEU A 85 46.53 -1.63 -4.32
N VAL A 86 47.61 -2.30 -4.72
CA VAL A 86 47.93 -2.50 -6.14
C VAL A 86 47.44 -3.89 -6.60
N LEU A 87 46.35 -3.90 -7.37
CA LEU A 87 45.93 -5.06 -8.18
C LEU A 87 46.85 -5.16 -9.41
N SER A 88 47.14 -6.37 -9.92
CA SER A 88 47.75 -6.48 -11.25
C SER A 88 46.80 -5.90 -12.30
N SER A 89 47.32 -5.39 -13.42
CA SER A 89 46.49 -4.89 -14.54
C SER A 89 45.36 -5.87 -14.89
N SER A 90 45.68 -7.17 -15.00
CA SER A 90 44.71 -8.26 -15.23
C SER A 90 43.69 -8.46 -14.11
N GLY A 91 44.09 -8.32 -12.84
CA GLY A 91 43.21 -8.46 -11.69
C GLY A 91 42.25 -7.28 -11.53
N TYR A 92 42.72 -6.08 -11.87
CA TYR A 92 41.88 -4.90 -11.94
C TYR A 92 40.78 -5.05 -13.00
N PHE A 93 41.14 -5.47 -14.22
CA PHE A 93 40.16 -5.74 -15.28
C PHE A 93 39.16 -6.83 -14.88
N PHE A 94 39.61 -7.90 -14.21
CA PHE A 94 38.71 -8.96 -13.72
C PHE A 94 37.67 -8.42 -12.74
N VAL A 95 38.10 -7.68 -11.71
CA VAL A 95 37.18 -7.13 -10.70
C VAL A 95 36.21 -6.13 -11.33
N VAL A 96 36.69 -5.25 -12.22
CA VAL A 96 35.84 -4.30 -12.94
C VAL A 96 34.80 -5.03 -13.80
N TRP A 97 35.19 -6.09 -14.50
CA TRP A 97 34.27 -6.84 -15.35
C TRP A 97 33.21 -7.59 -14.53
N CYS A 98 33.59 -8.24 -13.43
CA CYS A 98 32.63 -8.84 -12.50
C CYS A 98 31.67 -7.79 -11.91
N PHE A 99 32.17 -6.60 -11.58
CA PHE A 99 31.32 -5.50 -11.11
C PHE A 99 30.31 -5.08 -12.17
N VAL A 100 30.73 -4.89 -13.43
CA VAL A 100 29.83 -4.56 -14.55
C VAL A 100 28.74 -5.64 -14.73
N VAL A 101 29.12 -6.92 -14.65
CA VAL A 101 28.14 -8.02 -14.76
C VAL A 101 27.12 -7.98 -13.63
N TYR A 102 27.55 -7.86 -12.37
CA TYR A 102 26.61 -7.82 -11.25
C TYR A 102 25.77 -6.55 -11.22
N VAL A 103 26.32 -5.39 -11.62
CA VAL A 103 25.54 -4.16 -11.81
C VAL A 103 24.48 -4.35 -12.90
N PHE A 104 24.83 -4.97 -14.02
CA PHE A 104 23.87 -5.28 -15.08
C PHE A 104 22.79 -6.25 -14.62
N VAL A 105 23.15 -7.31 -13.88
CA VAL A 105 22.19 -8.25 -13.27
C VAL A 105 21.26 -7.52 -12.30
N GLY A 106 21.81 -6.66 -11.44
CA GLY A 106 21.02 -5.86 -10.51
C GLY A 106 20.07 -4.88 -11.20
N PHE A 107 20.54 -4.20 -12.25
CA PHE A 107 19.72 -3.33 -13.09
C PHE A 107 18.61 -4.11 -13.79
N LEU A 108 18.93 -5.24 -14.40
CA LEU A 108 17.95 -6.11 -15.08
C LEU A 108 16.90 -6.63 -14.09
N TYR A 109 17.33 -7.05 -12.90
CA TYR A 109 16.42 -7.45 -11.82
C TYR A 109 15.53 -6.29 -11.38
N GLY A 110 16.09 -5.12 -11.09
CA GLY A 110 15.30 -3.94 -10.73
C GLY A 110 14.30 -3.55 -11.83
N TRP A 111 14.72 -3.61 -13.10
CA TRP A 111 13.88 -3.29 -14.25
C TRP A 111 12.73 -4.29 -14.46
N LEU A 112 12.94 -5.58 -14.18
CA LEU A 112 11.94 -6.63 -14.36
C LEU A 112 11.06 -6.86 -13.12
N ALA A 113 11.62 -6.75 -11.92
CA ALA A 113 10.98 -7.19 -10.67
C ALA A 113 10.56 -6.04 -9.75
N LEU A 114 11.17 -4.86 -9.85
CA LEU A 114 10.87 -3.71 -8.99
C LEU A 114 10.23 -2.54 -9.74
N LYS A 115 10.30 -2.53 -11.08
CA LYS A 115 9.72 -1.46 -11.89
C LYS A 115 8.20 -1.49 -11.77
N LYS A 116 7.64 -0.67 -10.89
CA LYS A 116 6.26 -0.20 -11.00
C LYS A 116 6.14 0.49 -12.37
N PRO A 117 5.37 -0.05 -13.34
CA PRO A 117 5.21 0.60 -14.63
C PRO A 117 4.44 1.90 -14.40
N TYR A 118 5.15 3.02 -14.50
CA TYR A 118 4.60 4.38 -14.47
C TYR A 118 3.64 4.67 -13.32
N THR A 119 4.17 5.19 -12.21
CA THR A 119 3.36 6.08 -11.36
C THR A 119 2.95 7.29 -12.19
N VAL A 120 1.73 7.26 -12.74
CA VAL A 120 1.04 8.49 -13.14
C VAL A 120 0.66 9.23 -11.86
N ALA A 121 1.64 9.98 -11.36
CA ALA A 121 1.49 11.12 -10.45
C ALA A 121 2.77 11.96 -10.42
N ALA A 122 3.47 12.14 -11.56
CA ALA A 122 4.61 13.05 -11.67
C ALA A 122 4.24 14.56 -11.55
N GLY A 123 3.08 14.87 -10.97
CA GLY A 123 2.64 16.23 -10.66
C GLY A 123 2.31 16.49 -9.18
N LEU A 124 2.22 15.45 -8.32
CA LEU A 124 1.90 15.61 -6.89
C LEU A 124 2.83 14.83 -5.94
N SER A 125 3.74 13.98 -6.46
CA SER A 125 4.62 13.15 -5.62
C SER A 125 5.68 13.92 -4.83
N SER A 126 5.82 15.23 -5.03
CA SER A 126 6.77 16.07 -4.30
C SER A 126 6.31 16.43 -2.88
N PHE A 127 5.04 16.22 -2.53
CA PHE A 127 4.44 16.78 -1.31
C PHE A 127 3.99 15.74 -0.26
N GLY A 128 4.29 14.44 -0.37
CA GLY A 128 3.99 13.51 0.75
C GLY A 128 4.15 12.01 0.50
N CYS A 129 3.91 11.21 1.54
CA CYS A 129 4.04 9.74 1.64
C CYS A 129 5.38 9.14 1.20
N GLN A 130 6.48 9.79 1.55
CA GLN A 130 7.81 9.23 1.34
C GLN A 130 8.06 8.08 2.32
N GLU A 131 8.75 7.03 1.87
CA GLU A 131 9.22 6.00 2.79
C GLU A 131 10.14 6.62 3.83
N ASP A 132 9.77 6.51 5.10
CA ASP A 132 10.59 6.91 6.24
C ASP A 132 10.76 5.73 7.22
N SER A 133 11.33 6.00 8.40
CA SER A 133 11.51 5.01 9.46
C SER A 133 10.37 4.99 10.50
N GLU A 134 9.35 5.83 10.32
CA GLU A 134 8.23 5.96 11.26
C GLU A 134 7.03 5.14 10.84
N GLY A 135 6.86 4.89 9.53
CA GLY A 135 5.86 3.98 8.99
C GLY A 135 4.82 4.68 8.12
N SER A 136 4.00 3.89 7.42
CA SER A 136 2.94 4.39 6.54
C SER A 136 1.60 4.37 7.26
N TRP A 137 1.50 5.15 8.35
CA TRP A 137 0.30 5.20 9.17
C TRP A 137 -0.92 5.67 8.39
N SER A 138 -2.04 5.02 8.66
CA SER A 138 -3.33 5.23 8.06
C SER A 138 -4.43 5.07 9.11
N ILE A 139 -5.61 5.62 8.85
CA ILE A 139 -6.72 5.61 9.81
C ILE A 139 -7.87 4.79 9.23
N GLY A 140 -8.50 3.96 10.06
CA GLY A 140 -9.70 3.20 9.73
C GLY A 140 -10.86 3.51 10.68
N VAL A 141 -12.09 3.23 10.23
CA VAL A 141 -13.33 3.42 10.99
C VAL A 141 -14.02 2.08 11.25
N PHE A 142 -14.67 1.98 12.40
CA PHE A 142 -15.36 0.81 12.90
C PHE A 142 -16.73 1.19 13.49
N PHE A 143 -17.68 0.27 13.39
CA PHE A 143 -19.05 0.40 13.90
C PHE A 143 -19.45 -0.84 14.69
N GLY A 144 -20.29 -0.67 15.71
CA GLY A 144 -20.82 -1.81 16.47
C GLY A 144 -21.96 -1.41 17.40
N ASN A 145 -22.58 -2.41 18.03
CA ASN A 145 -23.63 -2.19 19.03
C ASN A 145 -23.04 -1.88 20.41
N SER A 146 -21.75 -2.17 20.60
CA SER A 146 -20.99 -1.94 21.83
C SER A 146 -19.51 -1.68 21.47
N PRO A 147 -18.71 -1.09 22.36
CA PRO A 147 -17.29 -0.89 22.10
C PRO A 147 -16.51 -2.20 22.05
N PHE A 148 -17.11 -3.34 22.44
CA PHE A 148 -16.52 -4.69 22.37
C PHE A 148 -17.03 -5.52 21.19
N SER A 149 -17.92 -4.97 20.36
CA SER A 149 -18.48 -5.64 19.17
C SER A 149 -18.24 -4.85 17.88
N LEU A 150 -17.22 -3.98 17.90
CA LEU A 150 -16.84 -3.14 16.78
C LEU A 150 -16.38 -4.01 15.60
N LYS A 151 -16.91 -3.70 14.42
CA LYS A 151 -16.58 -4.32 13.14
C LYS A 151 -16.15 -3.24 12.15
N PRO A 152 -15.26 -3.56 11.22
CA PRO A 152 -14.73 -2.57 10.30
C PRO A 152 -15.82 -2.14 9.29
N ILE A 153 -15.66 -0.94 8.71
CA ILE A 153 -16.69 -0.28 7.87
C ILE A 153 -17.21 -1.13 6.69
N GLU A 154 -16.43 -2.09 6.19
CA GLU A 154 -16.81 -3.02 5.13
C GLU A 154 -18.01 -3.92 5.50
N THR A 155 -18.31 -4.02 6.80
CA THR A 155 -19.42 -4.80 7.33
C THR A 155 -20.67 -3.94 7.60
N ALA A 156 -20.49 -2.63 7.76
CA ALA A 156 -21.54 -1.71 8.18
C ALA A 156 -22.48 -1.30 7.03
N ASN A 157 -22.20 -1.75 5.80
CA ASN A 157 -22.98 -1.41 4.62
C ASN A 157 -23.24 0.13 4.53
N VAL A 158 -22.19 0.95 4.64
CA VAL A 158 -22.26 2.41 4.48
C VAL A 158 -21.74 2.86 3.09
N TRP A 159 -22.60 3.45 2.25
CA TRP A 159 -22.20 4.09 0.97
C TRP A 159 -23.14 5.17 0.44
N ARG A 160 -22.61 5.94 -0.51
CA ARG A 160 -23.35 6.56 -1.62
C ARG A 160 -23.28 5.67 -2.87
N ASP A 161 -24.44 5.45 -3.51
CA ASP A 161 -24.68 4.48 -4.60
C ASP A 161 -23.82 4.64 -5.88
N ASP A 162 -23.06 5.73 -6.03
CA ASP A 162 -22.48 6.10 -7.33
C ASP A 162 -20.94 6.21 -7.41
N SER A 163 -20.20 5.98 -6.31
CA SER A 163 -18.74 6.25 -6.30
C SER A 163 -17.84 5.05 -5.99
N ALA A 164 -18.32 4.02 -5.30
CA ALA A 164 -17.51 2.91 -4.79
C ALA A 164 -17.80 1.55 -5.44
N ALA A 165 -16.76 0.72 -5.52
CA ALA A 165 -16.86 -0.69 -5.95
C ALA A 165 -17.60 -1.61 -4.97
N TRP A 166 -18.22 -1.02 -3.95
CA TRP A 166 -19.09 -1.57 -2.93
C TRP A 166 -18.65 -2.92 -2.30
N PRO A 167 -18.32 -2.98 -0.98
CA PRO A 167 -18.40 -1.92 0.05
C PRO A 167 -17.17 -0.98 0.12
N VAL A 168 -17.32 0.16 0.81
CA VAL A 168 -16.19 1.00 1.26
C VAL A 168 -15.33 0.19 2.24
N ALA A 169 -14.02 0.35 2.16
CA ALA A 169 -13.06 -0.38 2.99
C ALA A 169 -12.05 0.53 3.68
N ASN A 170 -11.59 0.07 4.84
CA ASN A 170 -10.47 0.65 5.55
C ASN A 170 -9.16 0.41 4.78
N PRO A 171 -8.17 1.32 4.92
CA PRO A 171 -8.22 2.54 5.73
C PRO A 171 -9.08 3.63 5.04
N ILE A 172 -9.72 4.52 5.80
CA ILE A 172 -10.47 5.67 5.25
C ILE A 172 -9.55 6.85 4.89
N MET A 173 -8.36 6.91 5.48
CA MET A 173 -7.44 8.03 5.33
C MET A 173 -5.99 7.56 5.35
N THR A 174 -5.19 8.17 4.49
CA THR A 174 -3.74 7.99 4.40
C THR A 174 -3.06 9.34 4.18
N CYS A 175 -1.74 9.42 4.36
CA CYS A 175 -0.96 10.59 3.97
C CYS A 175 -1.22 11.03 2.51
N ALA A 176 -1.59 10.10 1.63
CA ALA A 176 -1.79 10.37 0.21
C ALA A 176 -3.08 11.14 0.00
N SER A 177 -4.13 10.82 0.78
CA SER A 177 -5.38 11.57 0.76
C SER A 177 -5.21 13.01 1.25
N VAL A 178 -4.37 13.23 2.27
CA VAL A 178 -4.06 14.56 2.81
C VAL A 178 -3.22 15.38 1.81
N SER A 179 -2.17 14.76 1.26
CA SER A 179 -1.31 15.37 0.24
C SER A 179 -2.06 15.71 -1.04
N SER A 180 -2.98 14.84 -1.48
CA SER A 180 -3.82 15.09 -2.66
C SER A 180 -4.80 16.25 -2.45
N ALA A 181 -5.13 16.58 -1.20
CA ALA A 181 -5.94 17.75 -0.86
C ALA A 181 -5.13 19.05 -0.74
N GLY A 182 -3.79 19.00 -0.92
CA GLY A 182 -2.91 20.15 -0.91
C GLY A 182 -2.13 20.38 0.39
N PHE A 183 -2.22 19.46 1.36
CA PHE A 183 -1.53 19.56 2.65
C PHE A 183 -0.36 18.56 2.70
N PRO A 184 0.91 19.02 2.77
CA PRO A 184 2.05 18.10 2.76
C PRO A 184 2.02 17.14 3.95
N SER A 185 2.09 15.83 3.69
CA SER A 185 1.89 14.82 4.74
C SER A 185 2.70 13.55 4.48
N ASN A 186 3.44 13.07 5.47
CA ASN A 186 4.16 11.81 5.42
C ASN A 186 3.43 10.65 6.12
N PHE A 187 2.65 10.95 7.16
CA PHE A 187 1.77 9.99 7.81
C PHE A 187 0.53 10.67 8.42
N VAL A 188 -0.45 9.85 8.79
CA VAL A 188 -1.60 10.25 9.63
C VAL A 188 -1.77 9.27 10.79
N ALA A 189 -1.84 9.77 12.03
CA ALA A 189 -1.93 8.94 13.24
C ALA A 189 -2.75 9.65 14.33
N ASP A 190 -2.94 8.99 15.47
CA ASP A 190 -3.64 9.53 16.64
C ASP A 190 -5.04 10.14 16.37
N PRO A 191 -5.95 9.39 15.72
CA PRO A 191 -7.27 9.89 15.37
C PRO A 191 -8.20 10.09 16.57
N PHE A 192 -8.80 11.26 16.69
CA PHE A 192 -9.88 11.58 17.62
C PHE A 192 -11.13 12.06 16.89
N PHE A 193 -12.28 11.50 17.28
CA PHE A 193 -13.57 11.99 16.83
C PHE A 193 -14.04 13.19 17.65
N TYR A 194 -14.75 14.09 16.97
CA TYR A 194 -15.70 15.01 17.58
C TYR A 194 -17.05 14.86 16.88
N LEU A 195 -18.06 14.42 17.64
CA LEU A 195 -19.42 14.22 17.16
C LEU A 195 -20.21 15.52 17.35
N GLN A 196 -20.48 16.25 16.26
CA GLN A 196 -21.31 17.44 16.35
C GLN A 196 -22.79 17.04 16.31
N MET A 197 -23.50 17.16 17.44
CA MET A 197 -24.96 17.03 17.45
C MET A 197 -25.57 18.20 16.68
N SER A 198 -26.35 17.90 15.63
CA SER A 198 -27.10 18.93 14.91
C SER A 198 -28.05 19.65 15.87
N LEU A 199 -28.03 20.98 15.86
CA LEU A 199 -28.66 21.90 16.82
C LEU A 199 -30.21 21.81 16.94
N LEU A 200 -30.89 20.90 16.23
CA LEU A 200 -32.35 20.77 16.29
C LEU A 200 -32.88 20.27 17.65
N ASN A 201 -32.04 19.64 18.49
CA ASN A 201 -32.45 19.25 19.85
C ASN A 201 -32.16 20.33 20.91
N GLN A 202 -31.30 21.31 20.63
CA GLN A 202 -30.96 22.35 21.61
C GLN A 202 -32.08 23.40 21.72
N GLU A 203 -32.70 23.77 20.59
CA GLU A 203 -33.82 24.72 20.58
C GLU A 203 -35.09 24.17 21.27
N LEU A 204 -35.29 22.85 21.29
CA LEU A 204 -36.41 22.22 22.02
C LEU A 204 -36.19 22.19 23.54
N VAL A 205 -34.95 22.08 24.00
CA VAL A 205 -34.61 22.12 25.43
C VAL A 205 -34.66 23.56 25.94
N ASP A 206 -34.09 24.52 25.21
CA ASP A 206 -34.10 25.94 25.58
C ASP A 206 -35.50 26.59 25.45
N SER A 207 -36.36 26.10 24.54
CA SER A 207 -37.76 26.54 24.46
C SER A 207 -38.61 25.94 25.57
N SER A 208 -38.32 24.74 26.08
CA SER A 208 -39.04 24.16 27.22
C SER A 208 -38.78 24.93 28.52
N GLU A 209 -37.54 25.42 28.76
CA GLU A 209 -37.23 26.27 29.92
C GLU A 209 -37.82 27.69 29.79
N LYS A 210 -37.87 28.25 28.57
CA LYS A 210 -38.51 29.56 28.32
C LYS A 210 -40.03 29.53 28.37
N VAL A 211 -40.67 28.40 28.02
CA VAL A 211 -42.14 28.25 28.13
C VAL A 211 -42.56 28.02 29.59
N LEU A 212 -41.73 27.35 30.41
CA LEU A 212 -42.00 27.15 31.84
C LEU A 212 -41.67 28.38 32.71
N GLY A 213 -40.78 29.26 32.26
CA GLY A 213 -40.46 30.53 32.93
C GLY A 213 -41.45 31.68 32.69
N GLY A 214 -42.45 31.50 31.82
CA GLY A 214 -43.39 32.56 31.39
C GLY A 214 -44.79 32.49 32.00
N CYS A 215 -45.11 31.48 32.82
CA CYS A 215 -46.44 31.33 33.43
C CYS A 215 -46.51 31.99 34.82
N THR A 216 -46.33 33.30 34.88
CA THR A 216 -46.71 34.13 36.04
C THR A 216 -47.97 34.90 35.72
N HIS A 217 -49.13 34.23 35.62
CA HIS A 217 -50.47 34.78 35.86
C HIS A 217 -51.54 33.72 35.55
N VAL A 218 -51.76 32.78 36.48
CA VAL A 218 -53.06 32.11 36.63
C VAL A 218 -53.41 32.12 38.11
N VAL A 219 -54.23 33.09 38.50
CA VAL A 219 -54.92 33.10 39.78
C VAL A 219 -56.04 32.06 39.69
N GLY A 220 -56.09 31.13 40.64
CA GLY A 220 -57.27 30.31 40.91
C GLY A 220 -57.16 28.83 40.59
N CYS A 221 -56.42 28.08 41.42
CA CYS A 221 -56.83 26.75 41.89
C CYS A 221 -55.90 26.34 43.03
N ARG A 222 -56.28 26.74 44.25
CA ARG A 222 -55.62 26.36 45.50
C ARG A 222 -56.49 25.30 46.16
N GLN A 223 -56.24 24.01 45.89
CA GLN A 223 -56.54 22.91 46.81
C GLN A 223 -56.11 21.57 46.20
N TYR A 224 -55.50 20.73 47.05
CA TYR A 224 -54.95 19.39 46.82
C TYR A 224 -53.58 19.34 46.13
N PHE A 225 -52.51 19.29 46.93
CA PHE A 225 -51.56 18.16 47.07
C PHE A 225 -50.39 18.57 47.98
N PRO A 226 -49.98 17.75 48.98
CA PRO A 226 -48.89 18.09 49.88
C PRO A 226 -47.52 17.81 49.26
N SER A 227 -46.60 18.73 49.53
CA SER A 227 -45.13 18.64 49.58
C SER A 227 -44.50 17.25 49.44
N GLN A 228 -43.79 17.02 48.33
CA GLN A 228 -42.52 16.29 48.26
C GLN A 228 -41.91 16.47 46.85
N TRP A 229 -40.98 17.42 46.74
CA TRP A 229 -39.97 17.44 45.69
C TRP A 229 -38.79 16.62 46.19
N ILE A 230 -38.40 15.56 45.48
CA ILE A 230 -37.05 14.96 45.41
C ILE A 230 -37.13 13.74 44.46
N GLU A 231 -36.19 13.68 43.51
CA GLU A 231 -35.80 12.53 42.66
C GLU A 231 -36.81 11.85 41.72
N LEU A 232 -36.68 12.12 40.41
CA LEU A 232 -36.88 11.11 39.37
C LEU A 232 -36.11 11.50 38.09
N ARG A 233 -34.80 11.22 38.08
CA ARG A 233 -34.03 11.01 36.83
C ARG A 233 -33.71 9.54 36.74
N LEU A 234 -34.50 8.82 35.94
CA LEU A 234 -34.16 7.68 35.06
C LEU A 234 -35.36 6.73 34.92
N MET A 235 -35.42 6.09 33.75
CA MET A 235 -36.32 5.01 33.31
C MET A 235 -37.63 5.44 32.64
N PHE A 236 -37.61 5.53 31.30
CA PHE A 236 -38.54 4.82 30.40
C PHE A 236 -38.02 4.91 28.95
N PRO A 237 -37.76 3.79 28.26
CA PRO A 237 -37.72 3.72 26.81
C PRO A 237 -39.10 3.29 26.32
N ALA A 238 -39.96 4.23 25.93
CA ALA A 238 -41.20 3.90 25.25
C ALA A 238 -41.61 5.05 24.35
N ALA A 239 -41.82 4.73 23.08
CA ALA A 239 -42.45 5.59 22.10
C ALA A 239 -43.77 6.15 22.64
N ILE A 240 -43.80 7.45 22.91
CA ILE A 240 -45.06 8.18 23.05
C ILE A 240 -45.47 8.58 21.63
N LEU A 241 -46.45 7.85 21.09
CA LEU A 241 -47.26 8.32 19.97
C LEU A 241 -47.84 9.68 20.34
N PHE A 242 -47.31 10.74 19.74
CA PHE A 242 -47.93 12.06 19.80
C PHE A 242 -49.27 12.00 19.07
N ASP A 243 -50.36 12.06 19.83
CA ASP A 243 -51.72 12.22 19.31
C ASP A 243 -51.89 13.63 18.71
N PHE A 244 -52.02 13.68 17.39
CA PHE A 244 -52.24 14.90 16.59
C PHE A 244 -53.55 15.63 16.90
N SER A 245 -54.45 15.04 17.70
CA SER A 245 -55.76 15.63 18.04
C SER A 245 -55.65 16.81 19.03
N LEU A 246 -54.71 16.76 19.98
CA LEU A 246 -54.57 17.80 21.01
C LEU A 246 -53.99 19.12 20.46
N MET A 247 -53.10 19.03 19.47
CA MET A 247 -52.48 20.21 18.83
C MET A 247 -53.47 20.96 17.93
N LYS A 248 -54.47 20.28 17.33
CA LYS A 248 -55.57 20.93 16.61
C LYS A 248 -56.52 21.69 17.52
N MET A 249 -56.69 21.23 18.76
CA MET A 249 -57.53 21.91 19.76
C MET A 249 -56.86 23.20 20.27
N LEU A 250 -55.55 23.17 20.49
CA LEU A 250 -54.77 24.33 20.94
C LEU A 250 -54.56 25.38 19.83
N LEU A 251 -54.41 24.95 18.56
CA LEU A 251 -54.34 25.87 17.41
C LEU A 251 -55.69 26.48 17.02
N GLY A 252 -56.81 25.91 17.48
CA GLY A 252 -58.16 26.42 17.25
C GLY A 252 -58.55 27.60 18.15
N LEU A 253 -57.85 27.83 19.26
CA LEU A 253 -58.20 28.86 20.25
C LEU A 253 -57.41 30.19 20.09
N CYS A 254 -56.47 30.26 19.15
CA CYS A 254 -55.73 31.50 18.81
C CYS A 254 -56.21 32.15 17.50
N LYS A 255 -57.53 32.17 17.25
CA LYS A 255 -58.14 33.02 16.22
C LYS A 255 -59.06 34.05 16.88
N ASN A 256 -58.46 35.05 17.50
CA ASN A 256 -59.03 36.39 17.67
C ASN A 256 -58.01 37.25 18.40
N SER A 257 -57.21 38.02 17.66
CA SER A 257 -56.71 39.36 18.03
C SER A 257 -55.73 39.87 16.96
N TYR A 258 -56.21 40.85 16.20
CA TYR A 258 -55.51 41.88 15.44
C TYR A 258 -53.97 41.90 15.45
N LEU A 259 -53.35 41.59 14.31
CA LEU A 259 -52.06 42.16 13.91
C LEU A 259 -52.10 42.52 12.41
N GLY A 260 -51.80 43.79 12.13
CA GLY A 260 -51.93 44.46 10.82
C GLY A 260 -50.88 44.06 9.77
N PRO A 261 -50.98 44.62 8.56
CA PRO A 261 -50.27 44.14 7.38
C PRO A 261 -48.87 44.73 7.34
N ASN A 262 -47.84 43.88 7.41
CA ASN A 262 -46.61 43.98 6.62
C ASN A 262 -45.56 42.97 7.10
N LYS A 263 -44.87 42.36 6.13
CA LYS A 263 -43.80 41.34 6.23
C LYS A 263 -44.29 39.89 6.24
N LEU A 264 -44.77 39.45 5.08
CA LEU A 264 -44.77 38.04 4.70
C LEU A 264 -43.35 37.68 4.22
N TRP A 265 -42.52 37.08 5.07
CA TRP A 265 -41.32 36.39 4.61
C TRP A 265 -41.75 35.04 4.04
N ILE A 266 -41.80 34.93 2.71
CA ILE A 266 -41.90 33.63 2.04
C ILE A 266 -40.55 32.94 2.26
N VAL A 267 -40.47 32.12 3.30
CA VAL A 267 -39.41 31.13 3.43
C VAL A 267 -39.66 30.11 2.33
N SER A 268 -38.87 30.21 1.25
CA SER A 268 -38.78 29.19 0.22
C SER A 268 -38.24 27.91 0.88
N LEU A 269 -39.15 27.06 1.37
CA LEU A 269 -38.84 25.67 1.72
C LEU A 269 -38.48 24.95 0.42
N ARG A 270 -37.19 24.98 0.09
CA ARG A 270 -36.61 24.07 -0.89
C ARG A 270 -36.72 22.69 -0.24
N THR A 271 -37.70 21.90 -0.66
CA THR A 271 -37.86 20.52 -0.24
C THR A 271 -36.75 19.68 -0.87
N SER A 272 -35.54 19.72 -0.29
CA SER A 272 -34.55 18.67 -0.52
C SER A 272 -35.01 17.45 0.25
N LYS A 273 -35.56 16.50 -0.50
CA LYS A 273 -35.96 15.19 -0.07
C LYS A 273 -34.68 14.36 0.15
N ASP A 274 -33.96 14.60 1.25
CA ASP A 274 -32.91 13.74 1.81
C ASP A 274 -32.58 14.25 3.23
N TRP A 275 -33.48 14.01 4.18
CA TRP A 275 -33.25 14.24 5.60
C TRP A 275 -32.76 12.94 6.23
N SER A 276 -31.47 12.63 6.08
CA SER A 276 -30.81 11.68 6.97
C SER A 276 -30.42 12.41 8.25
N GLN A 277 -30.82 11.89 9.41
CA GLN A 277 -30.25 12.23 10.71
C GLN A 277 -28.74 11.88 10.71
N GLY A 278 -27.91 12.75 10.13
CA GLY A 278 -26.47 12.58 10.07
C GLY A 278 -25.82 13.53 11.07
N ASN A 279 -25.21 12.99 12.13
CA ASN A 279 -24.24 13.76 12.91
C ASN A 279 -23.03 13.99 12.00
N ASP A 280 -22.67 15.25 11.77
CA ASP A 280 -21.40 15.58 11.12
C ASP A 280 -20.27 15.01 11.97
N LEU A 281 -19.41 14.20 11.35
CA LEU A 281 -18.26 13.61 12.01
C LEU A 281 -17.03 14.47 11.69
N TYR A 282 -16.36 14.97 12.72
CA TYR A 282 -15.04 15.58 12.59
C TYR A 282 -13.99 14.62 13.11
N LEU A 283 -12.90 14.49 12.37
CA LEU A 283 -11.76 13.66 12.72
C LEU A 283 -10.54 14.56 12.82
N PHE A 284 -10.01 14.70 14.04
CA PHE A 284 -8.74 15.36 14.30
C PHE A 284 -7.66 14.28 14.37
N TYR A 285 -6.49 14.56 13.81
CA TYR A 285 -5.42 13.58 13.75
C TYR A 285 -4.06 14.26 13.67
N GLU A 286 -3.02 13.58 14.13
CA GLU A 286 -1.64 13.99 13.89
C GLU A 286 -1.31 13.79 12.40
N THR A 287 -0.71 14.80 11.79
CA THR A 287 -0.10 14.66 10.48
C THR A 287 1.28 15.25 10.46
N LYS A 288 2.23 14.50 9.90
CA LYS A 288 3.62 14.95 9.81
C LYS A 288 3.89 15.60 8.48
N ASN A 289 4.27 16.87 8.50
CA ASN A 289 4.65 17.62 7.32
C ASN A 289 5.87 16.97 6.65
N SER A 290 5.75 16.63 5.36
CA SER A 290 6.82 15.91 4.64
C SER A 290 8.05 16.77 4.32
N ILE A 291 7.98 18.09 4.54
CA ILE A 291 9.06 19.05 4.29
C ILE A 291 9.79 19.36 5.60
N THR A 292 9.05 19.78 6.64
CA THR A 292 9.64 20.18 7.93
C THR A 292 9.87 19.00 8.86
N MET A 293 9.22 17.86 8.61
CA MET A 293 9.21 16.68 9.49
C MET A 293 8.63 16.96 10.88
N GLN A 294 7.80 18.00 11.00
CA GLN A 294 7.06 18.35 12.21
C GLN A 294 5.65 17.76 12.17
N GLY A 295 5.14 17.29 13.31
CA GLY A 295 3.75 16.90 13.50
C GLY A 295 2.87 18.11 13.80
N ASP A 296 1.78 18.23 13.02
CA ASP A 296 0.74 19.24 13.16
C ASP A 296 -0.62 18.53 13.36
N ILE A 297 -1.66 19.26 13.78
CA ILE A 297 -3.00 18.69 13.94
C ILE A 297 -3.84 18.97 12.70
N GLY A 298 -4.14 17.93 11.92
CA GLY A 298 -5.07 17.99 10.79
C GLY A 298 -6.52 17.78 11.20
N VAL A 299 -7.46 18.22 10.36
CA VAL A 299 -8.89 17.94 10.53
C VAL A 299 -9.59 17.59 9.21
N ALA A 300 -10.42 16.55 9.27
CA ALA A 300 -11.31 16.13 8.20
C ALA A 300 -12.75 16.02 8.66
N LYS A 301 -13.69 16.12 7.72
CA LYS A 301 -15.13 16.03 7.95
C LYS A 301 -15.78 14.93 7.11
N SER A 302 -16.69 14.18 7.72
CA SER A 302 -17.57 13.25 7.02
C SER A 302 -19.04 13.59 7.30
N VAL A 303 -19.86 13.48 6.24
CA VAL A 303 -21.31 13.74 6.26
C VAL A 303 -22.13 12.50 5.86
N ASP A 304 -21.46 11.37 5.67
CA ASP A 304 -22.02 10.11 5.16
C ASP A 304 -21.64 8.91 6.03
N LYS A 305 -21.68 9.12 7.35
CA LYS A 305 -21.34 8.12 8.37
C LYS A 305 -19.93 7.53 8.17
N GLY A 306 -18.96 8.37 7.84
CA GLY A 306 -17.55 7.97 7.75
C GLY A 306 -17.16 7.26 6.46
N ALA A 307 -18.04 7.18 5.45
CA ALA A 307 -17.72 6.57 4.16
C ALA A 307 -16.79 7.44 3.31
N THR A 308 -16.95 8.76 3.35
CA THR A 308 -16.06 9.72 2.68
C THR A 308 -15.63 10.83 3.64
N TRP A 309 -14.41 11.32 3.41
CA TRP A 309 -13.74 12.30 4.26
C TRP A 309 -13.22 13.46 3.43
N GLN A 310 -13.72 14.66 3.73
CA GLN A 310 -13.24 15.91 3.17
C GLN A 310 -12.15 16.47 4.08
N GLN A 311 -10.95 16.68 3.53
CA GLN A 311 -9.88 17.38 4.22
C GLN A 311 -10.22 18.87 4.34
N LEU A 312 -10.22 19.41 5.56
CA LEU A 312 -10.54 20.82 5.81
C LEU A 312 -9.28 21.67 6.01
N GLY A 313 -8.22 21.10 6.58
CA GLY A 313 -6.92 21.74 6.72
C GLY A 313 -6.19 21.40 8.02
N ILE A 314 -5.24 22.24 8.38
CA ILE A 314 -4.51 22.17 9.66
C ILE A 314 -5.32 22.95 10.69
N ALA A 315 -5.78 22.26 11.73
CA ALA A 315 -6.52 22.83 12.85
C ALA A 315 -5.59 23.53 13.85
N LEU A 316 -4.38 22.99 14.07
CA LEU A 316 -3.41 23.58 14.98
C LEU A 316 -1.99 23.35 14.45
N ASP A 317 -1.24 24.45 14.33
CA ASP A 317 0.15 24.53 13.91
C ASP A 317 0.90 25.42 14.92
N GLU A 318 2.06 24.97 15.37
CA GLU A 318 2.93 25.62 16.34
C GLU A 318 4.39 25.43 15.92
N ASP A 319 5.34 26.14 16.49
CA ASP A 319 6.78 26.00 16.13
C ASP A 319 7.43 24.67 16.63
N TRP A 320 6.62 23.71 17.09
CA TRP A 320 7.08 22.44 17.65
C TRP A 320 6.09 21.31 17.34
N HIS A 321 6.55 20.07 17.48
CA HIS A 321 5.77 18.87 17.21
C HIS A 321 4.54 18.74 18.13
N LEU A 322 3.37 18.53 17.51
CA LEU A 322 2.09 18.24 18.13
C LEU A 322 1.60 16.86 17.72
N SER A 323 0.94 16.16 18.64
CA SER A 323 0.26 14.88 18.38
C SER A 323 -0.93 14.70 19.34
N PHE A 324 -1.59 13.54 19.33
CA PHE A 324 -2.64 13.18 20.29
C PHE A 324 -3.70 14.27 20.56
N PRO A 325 -4.45 14.75 19.54
CA PRO A 325 -5.35 15.90 19.66
C PRO A 325 -6.64 15.56 20.42
N TYR A 326 -6.59 15.45 21.75
CA TYR A 326 -7.77 15.15 22.56
C TYR A 326 -8.78 16.31 22.54
N VAL A 327 -9.88 16.15 21.80
CA VAL A 327 -10.96 17.15 21.69
C VAL A 327 -12.13 16.82 22.62
N PHE A 328 -12.71 17.81 23.29
CA PHE A 328 -13.86 17.61 24.19
C PHE A 328 -14.73 18.87 24.31
N ASP A 329 -15.99 18.69 24.72
CA ASP A 329 -16.88 19.78 25.11
C ASP A 329 -16.77 20.04 26.61
N TYR A 330 -16.78 21.33 26.98
CA TYR A 330 -16.97 21.76 28.35
C TYR A 330 -17.78 23.05 28.40
N HIS A 331 -18.97 22.99 29.01
CA HIS A 331 -19.91 24.11 29.13
C HIS A 331 -20.28 24.74 27.76
N GLY A 332 -20.49 23.92 26.73
CA GLY A 332 -20.89 24.38 25.40
C GLY A 332 -19.76 25.09 24.63
N GLN A 333 -18.51 24.89 25.05
CA GLN A 333 -17.32 25.34 24.36
C GLN A 333 -16.45 24.13 24.02
N ILE A 334 -15.81 24.18 22.85
CA ILE A 334 -14.99 23.08 22.35
C ILE A 334 -13.53 23.37 22.67
N TYR A 335 -12.87 22.38 23.29
CA TYR A 335 -11.47 22.45 23.67
C TYR A 335 -10.66 21.33 23.03
N MET A 336 -9.38 21.62 22.74
CA MET A 336 -8.39 20.66 22.29
C MET A 336 -7.20 20.65 23.26
N MET A 337 -6.76 19.46 23.65
CA MET A 337 -5.58 19.20 24.46
C MET A 337 -4.61 18.29 23.69
N PRO A 338 -3.73 18.85 22.85
CA PRO A 338 -2.74 18.04 22.14
C PRO A 338 -1.60 17.61 23.09
N GLU A 339 -0.90 16.53 22.74
CA GLU A 339 0.44 16.30 23.26
C GLU A 339 1.34 17.47 22.82
N SER A 340 1.95 18.12 23.81
CA SER A 340 2.87 19.25 23.63
C SER A 340 4.16 19.02 24.41
N ARG A 341 4.61 17.75 24.48
CA ARG A 341 5.83 17.33 25.18
C ARG A 341 7.05 18.17 24.80
N ALA A 342 7.23 18.46 23.51
CA ALA A 342 8.35 19.24 23.00
C ALA A 342 8.43 20.64 23.64
N LYS A 343 7.28 21.21 24.04
CA LYS A 343 7.20 22.48 24.74
C LYS A 343 7.39 22.37 26.26
N GLY A 344 7.22 21.18 26.83
CA GLY A 344 7.34 20.92 28.27
C GLY A 344 6.09 21.30 29.08
N GLU A 345 4.94 21.45 28.42
CA GLU A 345 3.69 21.91 29.01
C GLU A 345 2.51 21.05 28.57
N VAL A 346 1.41 21.12 29.31
CA VAL A 346 0.08 20.63 28.91
C VAL A 346 -0.82 21.84 28.70
N ARG A 347 -1.29 22.01 27.46
CA ARG A 347 -2.02 23.19 27.00
C ARG A 347 -3.44 22.85 26.59
N LEU A 348 -4.36 23.76 26.89
CA LEU A 348 -5.74 23.73 26.40
C LEU A 348 -5.96 24.88 25.42
N TYR A 349 -6.46 24.52 24.24
CA TYR A 349 -6.86 25.45 23.20
C TYR A 349 -8.39 25.45 23.11
N ARG A 350 -9.00 26.63 22.97
CA ARG A 350 -10.44 26.79 22.77
C ARG A 350 -10.73 27.12 21.32
N ALA A 351 -11.75 26.48 20.73
CA ALA A 351 -12.19 26.82 19.39
C ALA A 351 -12.81 28.23 19.37
N VAL A 352 -12.32 29.06 18.46
CA VAL A 352 -12.90 30.39 18.16
C VAL A 352 -13.82 30.29 16.95
N ASN A 353 -13.36 29.60 15.91
CA ASN A 353 -14.12 29.28 14.71
C ASN A 353 -13.91 27.81 14.36
N PHE A 354 -14.80 26.96 14.87
CA PHE A 354 -14.67 25.51 14.72
C PHE A 354 -14.86 25.07 13.26
N PRO A 355 -14.03 24.15 12.72
CA PRO A 355 -12.98 23.38 13.40
C PRO A 355 -11.54 23.88 13.19
N LEU A 356 -11.33 25.03 12.55
CA LEU A 356 -10.00 25.44 12.03
C LEU A 356 -9.30 26.52 12.84
N GLU A 357 -10.01 27.29 13.67
CA GLU A 357 -9.39 28.40 14.42
C GLU A 357 -9.46 28.15 15.92
N TRP A 358 -8.29 28.11 16.55
CA TRP A 358 -8.12 27.77 17.96
C TRP A 358 -7.22 28.81 18.64
N LYS A 359 -7.51 29.10 19.91
CA LYS A 359 -6.73 30.01 20.73
C LYS A 359 -6.28 29.32 22.01
N LEU A 360 -5.01 29.50 22.40
CA LEU A 360 -4.52 29.05 23.69
C LEU A 360 -5.36 29.67 24.81
N GLU A 361 -6.09 28.84 25.54
CA GLU A 361 -6.93 29.25 26.67
C GLU A 361 -6.14 29.18 27.97
N LYS A 362 -5.43 28.06 28.21
CA LYS A 362 -4.73 27.84 29.47
C LYS A 362 -3.58 26.84 29.37
N ILE A 363 -2.49 27.12 30.08
CA ILE A 363 -1.48 26.11 30.44
C ILE A 363 -1.94 25.47 31.74
N ILE A 364 -2.41 24.23 31.69
CA ILE A 364 -2.96 23.53 32.86
C ILE A 364 -1.89 22.83 33.69
N MET A 365 -0.72 22.56 33.10
CA MET A 365 0.41 21.94 33.78
C MET A 365 1.74 22.28 33.07
N LYS A 366 2.81 22.52 33.83
CA LYS A 366 4.18 22.69 33.29
C LYS A 366 4.96 21.38 33.38
N LYS A 367 4.49 20.37 32.63
CA LYS A 367 5.11 19.04 32.55
C LYS A 367 5.09 18.52 31.10
N PRO A 368 6.12 17.78 30.66
CA PRO A 368 6.23 17.22 29.31
C PRO A 368 5.43 15.91 29.17
N LEU A 369 4.11 15.94 29.40
CA LEU A 369 3.30 14.72 29.36
C LEU A 369 3.15 14.20 27.92
N VAL A 370 3.29 12.87 27.79
CA VAL A 370 3.03 12.10 26.56
C VAL A 370 1.62 11.52 26.61
N ASP A 371 0.94 11.57 25.46
CA ASP A 371 -0.42 11.10 25.22
C ASP A 371 -1.41 11.44 26.36
N PRO A 372 -1.52 12.72 26.75
CA PRO A 372 -2.39 13.08 27.87
C PRO A 372 -3.86 12.97 27.47
N PHE A 373 -4.69 12.40 28.33
CA PHE A 373 -6.15 12.50 28.24
C PHE A 373 -6.75 12.87 29.58
N MET A 374 -7.95 13.45 29.56
CA MET A 374 -8.74 13.63 30.77
C MET A 374 -10.11 12.95 30.69
N ILE A 375 -10.71 12.68 31.84
CA ILE A 375 -12.08 12.17 31.93
C ILE A 375 -12.75 12.65 33.22
N ASN A 376 -14.04 12.97 33.13
CA ASN A 376 -14.88 13.16 34.32
C ASN A 376 -15.40 11.79 34.77
N HIS A 377 -15.04 11.40 35.99
CA HIS A 377 -15.47 10.16 36.61
C HIS A 377 -15.77 10.43 38.09
N ASP A 378 -16.97 10.02 38.54
CA ASP A 378 -17.49 10.23 39.89
C ASP A 378 -17.43 11.69 40.36
N GLY A 379 -17.76 12.63 39.48
CA GLY A 379 -17.82 14.07 39.78
C GLY A 379 -16.45 14.75 39.91
N GLN A 380 -15.37 14.06 39.52
CA GLN A 380 -14.00 14.58 39.53
C GLN A 380 -13.35 14.41 38.15
N TYR A 381 -12.52 15.38 37.77
CA TYR A 381 -11.69 15.27 36.57
C TYR A 381 -10.40 14.54 36.91
N TRP A 382 -10.04 13.57 36.07
CA TRP A 382 -8.82 12.79 36.14
C TRP A 382 -8.01 13.02 34.87
N LEU A 383 -6.71 13.29 35.01
CA LEU A 383 -5.76 13.46 33.91
C LEU A 383 -4.76 12.30 33.97
N PHE A 384 -4.57 11.62 32.85
CA PHE A 384 -3.62 10.52 32.69
C PHE A 384 -2.56 10.92 31.67
N GLY A 385 -1.32 10.52 31.87
CA GLY A 385 -0.24 10.75 30.91
C GLY A 385 1.09 10.15 31.39
N SER A 386 2.09 10.12 30.51
CA SER A 386 3.44 9.62 30.84
C SER A 386 4.44 10.77 30.93
N ASP A 387 5.25 10.84 32.00
CA ASP A 387 6.29 11.86 32.17
C ASP A 387 7.70 11.26 32.10
N HIS A 388 8.27 11.22 30.89
CA HIS A 388 9.59 10.64 30.64
C HIS A 388 10.79 11.51 31.08
N SER A 389 10.57 12.57 31.87
CA SER A 389 11.65 13.49 32.29
C SER A 389 12.38 13.06 33.57
N GLY A 390 11.83 12.10 34.32
CA GLY A 390 12.39 11.65 35.60
C GLY A 390 13.63 10.75 35.46
N PHE A 391 14.49 10.76 36.47
CA PHE A 391 15.60 9.81 36.54
C PHE A 391 15.06 8.39 36.79
N GLY A 392 15.47 7.41 35.98
CA GLY A 392 15.01 6.02 36.09
C GLY A 392 13.63 5.74 35.48
N THR A 393 13.07 6.65 34.69
CA THR A 393 11.82 6.42 33.95
C THR A 393 12.06 5.50 32.76
N THR A 394 11.23 4.47 32.61
CA THR A 394 11.23 3.63 31.42
C THR A 394 10.37 4.28 30.34
N GLN A 395 10.98 4.67 29.21
CA GLN A 395 10.25 5.26 28.08
C GLN A 395 9.13 4.32 27.60
N ASN A 396 7.92 4.85 27.46
CA ASN A 396 6.67 4.12 27.13
C ASN A 396 6.21 3.12 28.21
N GLY A 397 6.88 3.04 29.36
CA GLY A 397 6.57 2.12 30.46
C GLY A 397 5.99 2.79 31.71
N GLN A 398 5.72 4.11 31.65
CA GLN A 398 5.29 4.91 32.79
C GLN A 398 3.87 5.42 32.64
N LEU A 399 3.10 5.44 33.74
CA LEU A 399 1.80 6.08 33.82
C LEU A 399 1.69 6.92 35.09
N GLU A 400 1.21 8.15 34.95
CA GLU A 400 0.91 9.05 36.05
C GLU A 400 -0.54 9.56 35.96
N ILE A 401 -1.13 9.82 37.13
CA ILE A 401 -2.50 10.28 37.27
C ILE A 401 -2.54 11.56 38.11
N TRP A 402 -3.38 12.50 37.71
CA TRP A 402 -3.72 13.70 38.48
C TRP A 402 -5.23 13.86 38.57
N TYR A 403 -5.70 14.61 39.56
CA TYR A 403 -7.12 14.91 39.73
C TYR A 403 -7.38 16.39 39.98
N SER A 404 -8.57 16.86 39.58
CA SER A 404 -9.03 18.23 39.81
C SER A 404 -10.56 18.31 39.84
N SER A 405 -11.10 19.39 40.40
CA SER A 405 -12.54 19.69 40.33
C SER A 405 -12.95 20.32 38.99
N SER A 406 -11.99 20.71 38.14
CA SER A 406 -12.23 21.37 36.85
C SER A 406 -11.20 20.90 35.82
N PRO A 407 -11.54 20.82 34.51
CA PRO A 407 -10.56 20.52 33.47
C PRO A 407 -9.43 21.56 33.38
N PHE A 408 -9.67 22.78 33.89
CA PHE A 408 -8.69 23.86 33.95
C PHE A 408 -7.72 23.76 35.12
N GLY A 409 -7.83 22.73 35.96
CA GLY A 409 -7.06 22.59 37.18
C GLY A 409 -7.53 23.50 38.32
N PRO A 410 -6.72 23.68 39.38
CA PRO A 410 -5.37 23.13 39.52
C PRO A 410 -5.38 21.60 39.65
N TRP A 411 -4.40 20.94 39.05
CA TRP A 411 -4.26 19.49 39.05
C TRP A 411 -3.38 19.04 40.21
N LYS A 412 -3.89 18.09 41.01
CA LYS A 412 -3.17 17.50 42.14
C LYS A 412 -2.70 16.10 41.77
N PRO A 413 -1.43 15.74 42.05
CA PRO A 413 -0.93 14.40 41.73
C PRO A 413 -1.64 13.34 42.56
N HIS A 414 -1.88 12.19 41.95
CA HIS A 414 -2.35 11.00 42.66
C HIS A 414 -1.24 10.50 43.61
N LYS A 415 -1.62 10.02 44.80
CA LYS A 415 -0.63 9.66 45.85
C LYS A 415 0.32 8.53 45.46
N LYS A 416 -0.11 7.65 44.55
CA LYS A 416 0.68 6.52 44.04
C LYS A 416 1.48 6.86 42.77
N ASN A 417 1.61 8.12 42.36
CA ASN A 417 2.45 8.43 41.19
C ASN A 417 3.93 8.10 41.45
N PRO A 418 4.65 7.51 40.47
CA PRO A 418 4.11 6.96 39.22
C PRO A 418 3.33 5.66 39.48
N ILE A 419 2.15 5.55 38.86
CA ILE A 419 1.26 4.39 39.01
C ILE A 419 1.95 3.14 38.48
N TYR A 420 2.56 3.27 37.30
CA TYR A 420 3.40 2.26 36.69
C TYR A 420 4.72 2.89 36.28
N ASN A 421 5.81 2.14 36.40
CA ASN A 421 7.10 2.40 35.77
C ASN A 421 7.77 1.04 35.56
N GLY A 422 7.45 0.38 34.44
CA GLY A 422 7.82 -1.01 34.19
C GLY A 422 8.04 -1.30 32.71
N ASP A 423 7.85 -2.57 32.34
CA ASP A 423 7.98 -3.00 30.94
C ASP A 423 6.98 -2.25 30.06
N LYS A 424 7.48 -1.69 28.95
CA LYS A 424 6.71 -1.02 27.91
C LYS A 424 5.69 -1.92 27.20
N SER A 425 5.70 -3.23 27.46
CA SER A 425 4.68 -4.19 27.03
C SER A 425 3.37 -4.08 27.81
N LEU A 426 3.38 -3.46 29.00
CA LEU A 426 2.25 -3.45 29.96
C LEU A 426 1.12 -2.48 29.63
N GLY A 427 1.22 -1.69 28.57
CA GLY A 427 0.13 -0.75 28.21
C GLY A 427 0.11 0.53 29.04
N ALA A 428 1.23 0.94 29.64
CA ALA A 428 1.28 2.12 30.50
C ALA A 428 1.06 3.44 29.72
N ARG A 429 1.67 3.58 28.55
CA ARG A 429 1.42 4.72 27.64
C ARG A 429 -0.02 4.66 27.12
N ASN A 430 -0.72 5.79 27.09
CA ASN A 430 -2.13 5.83 26.67
C ASN A 430 -2.28 5.59 25.16
N GLY A 431 -3.35 4.92 24.74
CA GLY A 431 -3.61 4.57 23.34
C GLY A 431 -4.90 5.18 22.81
N GLY A 432 -5.25 6.40 23.24
CA GLY A 432 -6.44 7.13 22.80
C GLY A 432 -7.42 7.45 23.92
N ARG A 433 -8.68 7.70 23.55
CA ARG A 433 -9.72 8.17 24.47
C ARG A 433 -10.20 7.04 25.41
N PRO A 434 -10.34 7.28 26.73
CA PRO A 434 -11.04 6.34 27.62
C PRO A 434 -12.55 6.38 27.35
N PHE A 435 -13.23 5.25 27.52
CA PHE A 435 -14.68 5.17 27.33
C PHE A 435 -15.38 4.53 28.53
N VAL A 436 -16.64 4.91 28.73
CA VAL A 436 -17.51 4.33 29.76
C VAL A 436 -18.52 3.42 29.07
N TYR A 437 -18.62 2.18 29.53
CA TYR A 437 -19.56 1.19 29.02
C TYR A 437 -20.13 0.37 30.17
N ASP A 438 -21.46 0.20 30.20
CA ASP A 438 -22.19 -0.43 31.30
C ASP A 438 -21.78 0.10 32.69
N GLY A 439 -21.59 1.42 32.79
CA GLY A 439 -21.18 2.11 34.03
C GLY A 439 -19.72 1.90 34.44
N ASN A 440 -18.92 1.13 33.69
CA ASN A 440 -17.52 0.87 33.99
C ASN A 440 -16.61 1.72 33.11
N LEU A 441 -15.50 2.21 33.67
CA LEU A 441 -14.47 2.95 32.95
C LEU A 441 -13.45 2.01 32.31
N TYR A 442 -13.12 2.27 31.04
CA TYR A 442 -12.09 1.56 30.31
C TYR A 442 -11.02 2.50 29.78
N ARG A 443 -9.76 2.12 29.97
CA ARG A 443 -8.57 2.80 29.44
C ARG A 443 -8.00 2.00 28.28
N VAL A 444 -7.56 2.71 27.24
CA VAL A 444 -6.76 2.13 26.15
C VAL A 444 -5.29 2.45 26.39
N GLY A 445 -4.42 1.45 26.29
CA GLY A 445 -2.97 1.59 26.45
C GLY A 445 -2.19 0.96 25.30
N GLN A 446 -0.93 1.34 25.13
CA GLN A 446 -0.06 0.87 24.04
C GLN A 446 0.92 -0.22 24.50
N ASP A 447 0.99 -1.33 23.76
CA ASP A 447 2.07 -2.31 23.86
C ASP A 447 3.22 -1.88 22.95
N CYS A 448 4.35 -1.48 23.56
CA CYS A 448 5.53 -0.97 22.85
C CYS A 448 6.75 -1.92 22.93
N ALA A 449 6.54 -3.21 23.23
CA ALA A 449 7.62 -4.17 23.53
C ALA A 449 8.64 -4.37 22.39
N GLU A 450 8.21 -4.93 21.27
CA GLU A 450 9.08 -5.28 20.13
C GLU A 450 9.36 -4.06 19.24
N SER A 451 8.33 -3.24 19.01
CA SER A 451 8.39 -2.02 18.22
C SER A 451 7.44 -0.98 18.83
N TYR A 452 7.70 0.30 18.57
CA TYR A 452 6.79 1.38 18.92
C TYR A 452 5.41 1.13 18.31
N GLY A 453 4.36 1.20 19.14
CA GLY A 453 2.97 1.10 18.69
C GLY A 453 2.55 -0.27 18.16
N ARG A 454 3.10 -1.36 18.70
CA ARG A 454 2.84 -2.73 18.20
C ARG A 454 1.35 -3.05 18.13
N ARG A 455 0.63 -2.76 19.21
CA ARG A 455 -0.82 -2.96 19.35
C ARG A 455 -1.33 -2.13 20.50
N VAL A 456 -2.64 -1.92 20.57
CA VAL A 456 -3.31 -1.43 21.76
C VAL A 456 -3.75 -2.58 22.68
N ARG A 457 -3.98 -2.24 23.95
CA ARG A 457 -4.55 -3.07 25.00
C ARG A 457 -5.68 -2.30 25.68
N THR A 458 -6.66 -3.02 26.21
CA THR A 458 -7.82 -2.43 26.87
C THR A 458 -7.84 -2.86 28.34
N PHE A 459 -8.06 -1.90 29.23
CA PHE A 459 -8.05 -2.14 30.68
C PHE A 459 -9.35 -1.65 31.29
N LYS A 460 -10.02 -2.51 32.04
CA LYS A 460 -11.13 -2.11 32.91
C LYS A 460 -10.55 -1.49 34.17
N VAL A 461 -10.90 -0.24 34.45
CA VAL A 461 -10.50 0.45 35.69
C VAL A 461 -11.46 0.00 36.79
N GLU A 462 -10.95 -0.77 37.75
CA GLU A 462 -11.74 -1.29 38.88
C GLU A 462 -11.80 -0.29 40.04
N ILE A 463 -10.70 0.43 40.28
CA ILE A 463 -10.58 1.39 41.37
C ILE A 463 -9.91 2.65 40.82
N LEU A 464 -10.57 3.80 40.99
CA LEU A 464 -10.03 5.13 40.71
C LEU A 464 -10.41 6.08 41.85
N THR A 465 -9.50 6.23 42.81
CA THR A 465 -9.66 7.17 43.94
C THR A 465 -8.44 8.05 44.05
N LYS A 466 -8.39 8.99 45.01
CA LYS A 466 -7.23 9.86 45.21
C LYS A 466 -6.00 9.13 45.78
N ASN A 467 -6.22 7.93 46.34
CA ASN A 467 -5.21 7.17 47.10
C ASN A 467 -4.88 5.82 46.46
N GLU A 468 -5.75 5.31 45.59
CA GLU A 468 -5.66 3.98 45.02
C GLU A 468 -6.15 3.96 43.58
N TYR A 469 -5.39 3.25 42.74
CA TYR A 469 -5.72 2.96 41.37
C TYR A 469 -5.48 1.48 41.09
N LYS A 470 -6.43 0.85 40.39
CA LYS A 470 -6.32 -0.54 39.94
C LYS A 470 -7.06 -0.71 38.63
N GLU A 471 -6.41 -1.36 37.68
CA GLU A 471 -7.01 -1.77 36.40
C GLU A 471 -6.68 -3.23 36.10
N VAL A 472 -7.52 -3.87 35.28
CA VAL A 472 -7.36 -5.24 34.82
C VAL A 472 -7.50 -5.28 33.31
N GLU A 473 -6.55 -5.93 32.63
CA GLU A 473 -6.60 -6.13 31.18
C GLU A 473 -7.82 -6.97 30.80
N VAL A 474 -8.55 -6.53 29.79
CA VAL A 474 -9.67 -7.25 29.19
C VAL A 474 -9.32 -7.59 27.73
N PRO A 475 -9.97 -8.62 27.14
CA PRO A 475 -9.72 -8.98 25.75
C PRO A 475 -9.84 -7.77 24.82
N PHE A 476 -8.87 -7.63 23.94
CA PHE A 476 -8.88 -6.58 22.94
C PHE A 476 -10.06 -6.76 21.97
N VAL A 477 -10.63 -5.64 21.55
CA VAL A 477 -11.88 -5.58 20.80
C VAL A 477 -11.77 -6.14 19.37
N PHE A 478 -10.58 -6.12 18.76
CA PHE A 478 -10.41 -6.39 17.34
C PHE A 478 -9.60 -7.65 17.06
N GLU A 479 -10.10 -8.46 16.11
CA GLU A 479 -9.33 -9.57 15.55
C GLU A 479 -8.30 -9.04 14.55
N ALA A 480 -7.05 -9.45 14.73
CA ALA A 480 -5.98 -9.10 13.79
C ALA A 480 -6.22 -9.76 12.43
N SER A 481 -5.95 -9.02 11.35
CA SER A 481 -6.06 -9.58 10.00
C SER A 481 -5.02 -10.69 9.77
N ASN A 482 -5.46 -11.81 9.20
CA ASN A 482 -4.58 -12.90 8.78
C ASN A 482 -3.72 -12.54 7.55
N LYS A 483 -3.92 -11.37 6.94
CA LYS A 483 -3.09 -10.88 5.83
C LYS A 483 -1.72 -10.37 6.27
N GLY A 484 -1.46 -10.25 7.57
CA GLY A 484 -0.22 -9.68 8.09
C GLY A 484 0.03 -8.29 7.49
N ARG A 485 1.25 -8.01 7.06
CA ARG A 485 1.66 -6.70 6.49
C ARG A 485 0.83 -6.21 5.30
N ASN A 486 0.09 -7.09 4.61
CA ASN A 486 -0.80 -6.69 3.50
C ASN A 486 -2.14 -6.10 3.98
N ALA A 487 -2.47 -6.21 5.27
CA ALA A 487 -3.52 -5.41 5.90
C ALA A 487 -2.96 -4.06 6.34
N TRP A 488 -3.73 -2.98 6.19
CA TRP A 488 -3.30 -1.60 6.50
C TRP A 488 -2.86 -1.40 7.97
N ASN A 489 -3.46 -2.13 8.90
CA ASN A 489 -3.11 -2.18 10.32
C ASN A 489 -2.44 -3.50 10.71
N GLY A 490 -1.80 -4.17 9.75
CA GLY A 490 -1.33 -5.54 9.91
C GLY A 490 -0.01 -5.69 10.68
N ALA A 491 0.79 -4.63 10.77
CA ALA A 491 2.03 -4.64 11.54
C ALA A 491 1.87 -3.96 12.91
N ARG A 492 1.16 -2.82 12.94
CA ARG A 492 1.07 -1.93 14.10
C ARG A 492 -0.27 -1.17 14.12
N TYR A 493 -0.73 -0.81 15.31
CA TYR A 493 -1.89 0.04 15.59
C TYR A 493 -1.81 0.47 17.06
N HIS A 494 -1.76 1.76 17.35
CA HIS A 494 -1.47 2.24 18.72
C HIS A 494 -2.48 3.22 19.27
N HIS A 495 -3.45 3.62 18.47
CA HIS A 495 -4.50 4.53 18.87
C HIS A 495 -5.90 3.98 18.62
N LEU A 496 -6.82 4.21 19.56
CA LEU A 496 -8.24 3.95 19.44
C LEU A 496 -9.04 5.07 20.12
N ASP A 497 -9.94 5.71 19.39
CA ASP A 497 -11.00 6.56 19.96
C ASP A 497 -12.36 5.94 19.63
N ALA A 498 -13.09 5.51 20.67
CA ALA A 498 -14.41 4.90 20.56
C ALA A 498 -15.45 5.77 21.29
N GLN A 499 -16.53 6.10 20.59
CA GLN A 499 -17.60 6.97 21.09
C GLN A 499 -18.98 6.40 20.75
N GLN A 500 -19.96 6.68 21.60
CA GLN A 500 -21.35 6.31 21.35
C GLN A 500 -22.07 7.41 20.56
N LEU A 501 -22.73 7.02 19.47
CA LEU A 501 -23.58 7.88 18.66
C LEU A 501 -24.91 8.13 19.38
N SER A 502 -25.62 9.18 18.96
CA SER A 502 -26.96 9.49 19.45
C SER A 502 -28.00 8.39 19.13
N SER A 503 -27.73 7.51 18.17
CA SER A 503 -28.53 6.32 17.88
C SER A 503 -28.38 5.21 18.93
N GLY A 504 -27.38 5.31 19.81
CA GLY A 504 -26.97 4.25 20.75
C GLY A 504 -25.91 3.30 20.17
N GLU A 505 -25.69 3.31 18.85
CA GLU A 505 -24.60 2.59 18.20
C GLU A 505 -23.24 3.18 18.58
N TRP A 506 -22.18 2.40 18.45
CA TRP A 506 -20.80 2.81 18.70
C TRP A 506 -20.06 3.00 17.39
N ILE A 507 -19.25 4.06 17.34
CA ILE A 507 -18.28 4.33 16.28
C ILE A 507 -16.87 4.38 16.89
N ALA A 508 -15.87 3.91 16.17
CA ALA A 508 -14.48 4.07 16.58
C ALA A 508 -13.55 4.36 15.40
N VAL A 509 -12.46 5.06 15.68
CA VAL A 509 -11.32 5.26 14.78
C VAL A 509 -10.07 4.67 15.39
N MET A 510 -9.25 4.10 14.52
CA MET A 510 -7.97 3.50 14.89
C MET A 510 -6.95 3.81 13.82
N ASP A 511 -5.71 4.05 14.23
CA ASP A 511 -4.59 4.12 13.31
C ASP A 511 -3.94 2.75 13.08
N GLY A 512 -3.14 2.65 12.03
CA GLY A 512 -2.45 1.41 11.72
C GLY A 512 -1.43 1.55 10.62
N ASP A 513 -0.44 0.69 10.69
CA ASP A 513 0.67 0.61 9.74
C ASP A 513 0.96 -0.83 9.30
N ARG A 514 1.54 -0.94 8.10
CA ARG A 514 2.00 -2.14 7.41
C ARG A 514 3.48 -2.44 7.66
N ALA A 515 4.24 -1.42 8.08
CA ALA A 515 5.67 -1.53 8.35
C ALA A 515 5.98 -1.50 9.86
N LEU A 516 7.17 -2.00 10.21
CA LEU A 516 7.72 -1.80 11.56
C LEU A 516 8.51 -0.50 11.58
N SER A 517 8.61 0.13 12.76
CA SER A 517 9.50 1.28 12.92
C SER A 517 10.94 0.85 12.61
N GLY A 518 11.64 1.67 11.82
CA GLY A 518 13.00 1.40 11.35
C GLY A 518 13.12 0.40 10.21
N ASP A 519 12.02 -0.11 9.64
CA ASP A 519 12.05 -1.09 8.54
C ASP A 519 12.87 -0.59 7.34
N SER A 520 12.71 0.68 6.94
CA SER A 520 13.50 1.29 5.85
C SER A 520 15.01 1.28 6.12
N VAL A 521 15.42 1.67 7.32
CA VAL A 521 16.84 1.64 7.74
C VAL A 521 17.37 0.20 7.80
N GLN A 522 16.60 -0.73 8.37
CA GLN A 522 17.00 -2.14 8.47
C GLN A 522 17.14 -2.77 7.08
N ARG A 523 16.19 -2.52 6.18
CA ARG A 523 16.26 -2.96 4.77
C ARG A 523 17.50 -2.39 4.10
N TYR A 524 17.75 -1.09 4.25
CA TYR A 524 18.94 -0.46 3.68
C TYR A 524 20.24 -1.10 4.19
N ILE A 525 20.36 -1.34 5.50
CA ILE A 525 21.53 -2.00 6.12
C ILE A 525 21.71 -3.43 5.56
N LEU A 526 20.64 -4.23 5.51
CA LEU A 526 20.68 -5.59 4.96
C LEU A 526 21.05 -5.60 3.47
N GLY A 527 20.53 -4.63 2.72
CA GLY A 527 20.83 -4.42 1.32
C GLY A 527 22.31 -4.10 1.09
N CYS A 528 22.86 -3.14 1.84
CA CYS A 528 24.29 -2.82 1.83
C CYS A 528 25.16 -4.00 2.24
N ALA A 529 24.76 -4.76 3.27
CA ALA A 529 25.48 -5.97 3.69
C ALA A 529 25.50 -7.03 2.58
N SER A 530 24.38 -7.20 1.85
CA SER A 530 24.29 -8.11 0.71
C SER A 530 25.22 -7.69 -0.45
N VAL A 531 25.25 -6.39 -0.78
CA VAL A 531 26.16 -5.85 -1.80
C VAL A 531 27.64 -6.01 -1.38
N ALA A 532 27.95 -5.77 -0.10
CA ALA A 532 29.30 -6.01 0.43
C ALA A 532 29.70 -7.49 0.33
N ALA A 533 28.78 -8.41 0.60
CA ALA A 533 29.01 -9.85 0.45
C ALA A 533 29.33 -10.24 -1.02
N VAL A 534 28.66 -9.64 -2.01
CA VAL A 534 29.00 -9.82 -3.43
C VAL A 534 30.43 -9.33 -3.72
N GLY A 535 30.81 -8.16 -3.18
CA GLY A 535 32.18 -7.65 -3.30
C GLY A 535 33.23 -8.62 -2.75
N ILE A 536 32.98 -9.19 -1.56
CA ILE A 536 33.86 -10.21 -0.96
C ILE A 536 33.92 -11.47 -1.84
N LEU A 537 32.79 -11.93 -2.36
CA LEU A 537 32.69 -13.11 -3.22
C LEU A 537 33.46 -12.92 -4.53
N VAL A 538 33.42 -11.73 -5.14
CA VAL A 538 34.22 -11.38 -6.33
C VAL A 538 35.72 -11.42 -6.03
N VAL A 539 36.14 -10.88 -4.87
CA VAL A 539 37.55 -10.92 -4.45
C VAL A 539 38.00 -12.37 -4.20
N LEU A 540 37.19 -13.19 -3.52
CA LEU A 540 37.47 -14.60 -3.29
C LEU A 540 37.56 -15.40 -4.60
N LEU A 541 36.64 -15.14 -5.53
CA LEU A 541 36.67 -15.75 -6.86
C LEU A 541 37.93 -15.35 -7.63
N GLY A 542 38.32 -14.07 -7.56
CA GLY A 542 39.57 -13.57 -8.12
C GLY A 542 40.80 -14.23 -7.53
N LEU A 543 40.82 -14.50 -6.21
CA LEU A 543 41.90 -15.23 -5.53
C LEU A 543 41.96 -16.70 -5.97
N LEU A 544 40.80 -17.38 -6.07
CA LEU A 544 40.71 -18.78 -6.50
C LEU A 544 41.15 -18.97 -7.96
N LEU A 545 40.81 -18.03 -8.83
CA LEU A 545 41.20 -18.04 -10.24
C LEU A 545 42.63 -17.52 -10.46
N GLY A 546 43.27 -16.98 -9.43
CA GLY A 546 44.61 -16.37 -9.51
C GLY A 546 44.65 -15.02 -10.21
N ALA A 547 43.49 -14.42 -10.50
CA ALA A 547 43.35 -13.08 -11.09
C ALA A 547 43.68 -11.98 -10.07
N VAL A 548 43.41 -12.21 -8.77
CA VAL A 548 43.73 -11.30 -7.68
C VAL A 548 44.88 -11.89 -6.86
N LYS A 549 45.86 -11.06 -6.48
CA LYS A 549 46.91 -11.41 -5.51
C LYS A 549 46.93 -10.37 -4.41
N CYS A 550 46.96 -10.79 -3.15
CA CYS A 550 47.13 -9.88 -2.02
C CYS A 550 48.60 -9.45 -1.94
N ILE A 551 48.93 -8.27 -2.48
CA ILE A 551 50.28 -7.71 -2.46
C ILE A 551 50.27 -6.48 -1.55
N ILE A 552 51.12 -6.48 -0.54
CA ILE A 552 51.39 -5.31 0.30
C ILE A 552 52.52 -4.52 -0.37
N PRO A 553 52.32 -3.25 -0.76
CA PRO A 553 53.39 -2.41 -1.29
C PRO A 553 54.54 -2.30 -0.28
N LEU A 554 55.79 -2.50 -0.73
CA LEU A 554 56.98 -2.43 0.11
C LEU A 554 57.10 -1.09 0.87
N ASN A 555 56.59 0.00 0.29
CA ASN A 555 56.62 1.33 0.88
C ASN A 555 55.71 1.51 2.10
N TRP A 556 54.79 0.58 2.37
CA TRP A 556 53.96 0.63 3.58
C TRP A 556 54.73 0.20 4.84
N CYS A 557 55.89 -0.46 4.67
CA CYS A 557 56.81 -0.83 5.74
C CYS A 557 58.22 -0.25 5.55
N ALA A 558 58.40 0.83 4.77
CA ALA A 558 59.73 1.39 4.49
C ALA A 558 60.18 2.36 5.60
N GLN A 559 61.24 1.97 6.31
CA GLN A 559 61.97 2.81 7.26
C GLN A 559 62.59 4.01 6.54
N TYR A 560 62.31 5.22 7.04
CA TYR A 560 63.08 6.42 6.69
C TYR A 560 64.46 6.28 7.34
N SER A 561 65.44 5.73 6.62
CA SER A 561 66.83 5.66 7.08
C SER A 561 67.51 7.02 6.83
N GLY A 562 67.28 7.96 7.76
CA GLY A 562 68.05 9.18 7.93
C GLY A 562 69.18 8.98 8.95
N LYS A 563 70.34 9.56 8.67
CA LYS A 563 71.63 9.36 9.35
C LYS A 563 71.64 9.61 10.89
N ARG A 564 72.37 8.72 11.57
CA ARG A 564 73.28 8.87 12.74
C ARG A 564 72.78 9.36 14.11
N SER A 565 73.25 8.59 15.10
CA SER A 565 73.55 8.85 16.51
C SER A 565 72.41 9.18 17.48
N ASP A 566 72.11 8.16 18.27
CA ASP A 566 71.76 8.12 19.69
C ASP A 566 70.74 9.09 20.30
N SER A 567 69.70 8.42 20.80
CA SER A 567 68.92 8.70 22.00
C SER A 567 67.58 9.43 21.82
N LEU A 568 66.52 8.65 21.60
CA LEU A 568 65.42 8.50 22.56
C LEU A 568 64.34 7.56 22.01
N LEU A 569 63.86 6.69 22.91
CA LEU A 569 62.82 5.68 22.71
C LEU A 569 61.49 6.31 22.25
N THR A 570 61.21 6.31 20.96
CA THR A 570 59.84 6.29 20.42
C THR A 570 59.91 5.81 18.98
N TRP A 571 59.45 4.57 18.69
CA TRP A 571 58.64 4.15 17.53
C TRP A 571 58.77 2.64 17.16
N GLU A 572 58.57 1.70 18.10
CA GLU A 572 58.54 0.26 17.76
C GLU A 572 57.13 -0.30 17.47
N ARG A 573 56.07 0.51 17.55
CA ARG A 573 54.68 0.00 17.48
C ARG A 573 54.13 -0.21 16.06
N GLU A 574 54.80 0.28 15.02
CA GLU A 574 54.31 0.16 13.62
C GLU A 574 54.81 -1.09 12.87
N SER A 575 55.95 -1.68 13.25
CA SER A 575 56.56 -2.83 12.55
C SER A 575 55.81 -4.17 12.79
N MET A 576 55.18 -4.32 13.95
CA MET A 576 54.48 -5.55 14.34
C MET A 576 53.16 -5.74 13.56
N LEU A 577 52.46 -4.64 13.25
CA LEU A 577 51.20 -4.67 12.50
C LEU A 577 51.50 -4.97 11.01
N CYS A 578 52.49 -4.29 10.43
CA CYS A 578 52.91 -4.52 9.03
C CYS A 578 53.38 -5.97 8.80
N SER A 579 54.16 -6.53 9.73
CA SER A 579 54.63 -7.92 9.65
C SER A 579 53.52 -8.96 9.87
N LYS A 580 52.58 -8.71 10.78
CA LYS A 580 51.37 -9.54 10.97
C LYS A 580 50.50 -9.55 9.71
N VAL A 581 50.25 -8.38 9.10
CA VAL A 581 49.47 -8.27 7.85
C VAL A 581 50.20 -8.95 6.69
N ARG A 582 51.53 -8.83 6.59
CA ARG A 582 52.33 -9.52 5.55
C ARG A 582 52.31 -11.03 5.68
N ARG A 583 52.44 -11.55 6.91
CA ARG A 583 52.28 -13.00 7.19
C ARG A 583 50.87 -13.46 6.84
N PHE A 584 49.85 -12.67 7.15
CA PHE A 584 48.46 -12.97 6.81
C PHE A 584 48.23 -13.01 5.29
N CYS A 585 48.66 -11.99 4.54
CA CYS A 585 48.54 -11.97 3.07
C CYS A 585 49.33 -13.11 2.40
N SER A 586 50.52 -13.45 2.92
CA SER A 586 51.30 -14.60 2.44
C SER A 586 50.59 -15.93 2.69
N ARG A 587 50.02 -16.12 3.89
CA ARG A 587 49.21 -17.30 4.23
C ARG A 587 47.98 -17.41 3.34
N LEU A 588 47.28 -16.31 3.10
CA LEU A 588 46.12 -16.26 2.19
C LEU A 588 46.49 -16.65 0.76
N ASN A 589 47.54 -16.04 0.19
CA ASN A 589 47.98 -16.37 -1.17
C ASN A 589 48.43 -17.85 -1.28
N ARG A 590 49.11 -18.39 -0.26
CA ARG A 590 49.53 -19.80 -0.24
C ARG A 590 48.34 -20.76 -0.17
N SER A 591 47.34 -20.46 0.65
CA SER A 591 46.10 -21.24 0.74
C SER A 591 45.29 -21.16 -0.55
N ALA A 592 45.22 -19.99 -1.20
CA ALA A 592 44.56 -19.81 -2.49
C ALA A 592 45.24 -20.65 -3.59
N SER A 593 46.58 -20.64 -3.67
CA SER A 593 47.32 -21.49 -4.61
C SER A 593 47.13 -22.99 -4.35
N TYR A 594 47.02 -23.40 -3.09
CA TYR A 594 46.71 -24.79 -2.73
C TYR A 594 45.30 -25.20 -3.19
N LEU A 595 44.30 -24.33 -2.99
CA LEU A 595 42.93 -24.54 -3.45
C LEU A 595 42.84 -24.55 -4.98
N GLN A 596 43.59 -23.70 -5.68
CA GLN A 596 43.69 -23.68 -7.14
C GLN A 596 44.21 -25.02 -7.70
N GLY A 597 45.09 -25.71 -6.97
CA GLY A 597 45.54 -27.05 -7.31
C GLY A 597 44.43 -28.11 -7.27
N LYS A 598 43.40 -27.93 -6.43
CA LYS A 598 42.24 -28.83 -6.28
C LYS A 598 41.05 -28.44 -7.15
N ILE A 599 40.83 -27.14 -7.36
CA ILE A 599 39.70 -26.58 -8.12
C ILE A 599 40.21 -26.12 -9.47
N LYS A 600 40.36 -27.06 -10.42
CA LYS A 600 40.70 -26.74 -11.80
C LYS A 600 39.44 -26.25 -12.54
N PRO A 601 39.41 -25.03 -13.12
CA PRO A 601 38.22 -24.50 -13.81
C PRO A 601 37.70 -25.37 -14.96
N ASN A 602 38.57 -26.19 -15.55
CA ASN A 602 38.25 -27.05 -16.67
C ASN A 602 37.66 -28.42 -16.27
N THR A 603 37.61 -28.76 -14.97
CA THR A 603 36.97 -30.00 -14.50
C THR A 603 35.50 -29.78 -14.21
N SER A 604 34.69 -30.84 -14.27
CA SER A 604 33.25 -30.78 -13.95
C SER A 604 33.01 -30.24 -12.53
N ILE A 605 33.86 -30.61 -11.56
CA ILE A 605 33.80 -30.12 -10.18
C ILE A 605 34.15 -28.62 -10.12
N GLY A 606 35.20 -28.18 -10.80
CA GLY A 606 35.56 -26.75 -10.84
C GLY A 606 34.49 -25.89 -11.50
N ARG A 607 33.90 -26.36 -12.62
CA ARG A 607 32.76 -25.70 -13.27
C ARG A 607 31.54 -25.61 -12.37
N LEU A 608 31.23 -26.68 -11.62
CA LEU A 608 30.13 -26.69 -10.65
C LEU A 608 30.36 -25.66 -9.55
N VAL A 609 31.56 -25.61 -8.96
CA VAL A 609 31.91 -24.64 -7.92
C VAL A 609 31.80 -23.19 -8.43
N LEU A 610 32.32 -22.91 -9.63
CA LEU A 610 32.20 -21.58 -10.25
C LEU A 610 30.74 -21.20 -10.53
N ALA A 611 29.93 -22.15 -11.02
CA ALA A 611 28.51 -21.93 -11.25
C ALA A 611 27.76 -21.63 -9.94
N VAL A 612 28.04 -22.37 -8.87
CA VAL A 612 27.44 -22.13 -7.54
C VAL A 612 27.81 -20.74 -7.01
N ILE A 613 29.08 -20.35 -7.10
CA ILE A 613 29.55 -19.02 -6.69
C ILE A 613 28.86 -17.92 -7.51
N PHE A 614 28.74 -18.10 -8.82
CA PHE A 614 28.04 -17.16 -9.69
C PHE A 614 26.56 -17.03 -9.32
N VAL A 615 25.85 -18.16 -9.16
CA VAL A 615 24.44 -18.19 -8.76
C VAL A 615 24.23 -17.54 -7.39
N ALA A 616 25.12 -17.79 -6.42
CA ALA A 616 25.10 -17.14 -5.12
C ALA A 616 25.30 -15.62 -5.24
N GLY A 617 26.25 -15.17 -6.08
CA GLY A 617 26.45 -13.75 -6.36
C GLY A 617 25.25 -13.09 -7.02
N VAL A 618 24.58 -13.77 -7.96
CA VAL A 618 23.32 -13.30 -8.57
C VAL A 618 22.22 -13.19 -7.52
N ALA A 619 22.03 -14.22 -6.69
CA ALA A 619 21.03 -14.23 -5.64
C ALA A 619 21.25 -13.10 -4.61
N LEU A 620 22.50 -12.90 -4.16
CA LEU A 620 22.86 -11.80 -3.27
C LEU A 620 22.66 -10.44 -3.95
N THR A 621 23.02 -10.29 -5.23
CA THR A 621 22.79 -9.05 -5.98
C THR A 621 21.30 -8.72 -6.05
N CYS A 622 20.46 -9.69 -6.44
CA CYS A 622 19.01 -9.50 -6.47
C CYS A 622 18.44 -9.18 -5.08
N THR A 623 18.95 -9.85 -4.04
CA THR A 623 18.55 -9.60 -2.64
C THR A 623 18.93 -8.18 -2.20
N GLY A 624 20.16 -7.74 -2.48
CA GLY A 624 20.64 -6.40 -2.19
C GLY A 624 19.81 -5.33 -2.90
N VAL A 625 19.56 -5.51 -4.20
CA VAL A 625 18.72 -4.60 -4.99
C VAL A 625 17.29 -4.57 -4.44
N LYS A 626 16.70 -5.72 -4.09
CA LYS A 626 15.36 -5.80 -3.49
C LYS A 626 15.28 -5.06 -2.15
N PHE A 627 16.28 -5.19 -1.28
CA PHE A 627 16.27 -4.51 0.02
C PHE A 627 16.55 -3.01 -0.09
N ILE A 628 17.40 -2.56 -1.03
CA ILE A 628 17.73 -1.14 -1.20
C ILE A 628 16.62 -0.38 -1.93
N TYR A 629 16.08 -0.96 -2.99
CA TYR A 629 15.17 -0.28 -3.92
C TYR A 629 13.76 -0.86 -3.93
N GLY A 630 13.53 -2.01 -3.33
CA GLY A 630 12.19 -2.56 -3.14
C GLY A 630 11.54 -1.98 -1.88
N GLY A 631 10.20 -1.97 -1.86
CA GLY A 631 9.45 -1.51 -0.69
C GLY A 631 9.49 -2.51 0.47
N ASN A 632 8.67 -2.25 1.50
CA ASN A 632 8.49 -3.10 2.68
C ASN A 632 7.90 -4.51 2.37
N GLY A 633 7.58 -4.79 1.11
CA GLY A 633 7.01 -6.06 0.64
C GLY A 633 5.52 -6.21 0.91
N ALA A 634 4.84 -5.17 1.39
CA ALA A 634 3.40 -5.12 1.55
C ALA A 634 2.73 -4.67 0.25
N ASP A 635 1.71 -5.40 -0.19
CA ASP A 635 0.89 -5.01 -1.32
C ASP A 635 -0.09 -3.90 -0.88
N GLU A 636 -0.22 -2.86 -1.69
CA GLU A 636 -1.09 -1.71 -1.39
C GLU A 636 -2.34 -1.70 -2.27
N ALA A 637 -3.48 -1.39 -1.67
CA ALA A 637 -4.71 -1.17 -2.42
C ALA A 637 -4.67 0.18 -3.14
N TYR A 638 -5.40 0.31 -4.26
CA TYR A 638 -5.58 1.59 -4.94
C TYR A 638 -6.79 2.36 -4.38
N MET A 639 -6.56 3.62 -4.02
CA MET A 639 -7.63 4.57 -3.71
C MET A 639 -8.27 5.08 -5.01
N TRP A 640 -9.60 5.23 -5.01
CA TRP A 640 -10.34 5.85 -6.11
C TRP A 640 -11.41 6.76 -5.55
N LYS A 641 -11.49 8.02 -6.02
CA LYS A 641 -12.42 9.04 -5.53
C LYS A 641 -12.53 9.07 -3.99
N GLY A 642 -11.39 9.06 -3.30
CA GLY A 642 -11.31 9.21 -1.84
C GLY A 642 -11.66 7.98 -1.00
N HIS A 643 -11.81 6.78 -1.60
CA HIS A 643 -12.11 5.58 -0.82
C HIS A 643 -11.43 4.31 -1.38
N TYR A 644 -11.18 3.36 -0.48
CA TYR A 644 -10.79 2.00 -0.82
C TYR A 644 -12.03 1.09 -0.91
N SER A 645 -11.88 -0.04 -1.58
CA SER A 645 -12.94 -1.03 -1.74
C SER A 645 -12.32 -2.42 -1.82
N GLN A 646 -13.15 -3.43 -1.69
CA GLN A 646 -12.74 -4.82 -1.83
C GLN A 646 -13.53 -5.52 -2.93
N PHE A 647 -13.02 -6.65 -3.40
CA PHE A 647 -13.68 -7.49 -4.40
C PHE A 647 -13.65 -8.96 -3.99
N THR A 648 -14.58 -9.74 -4.54
CA THR A 648 -14.59 -11.20 -4.39
C THR A 648 -13.79 -11.82 -5.53
N MET A 649 -12.92 -12.75 -5.23
CA MET A 649 -12.35 -13.60 -6.27
C MET A 649 -13.24 -14.82 -6.51
N LEU A 650 -13.41 -15.17 -7.77
CA LEU A 650 -14.11 -16.36 -8.19
C LEU A 650 -13.21 -17.18 -9.10
N THR A 651 -13.05 -18.45 -8.76
CA THR A 651 -12.32 -19.41 -9.59
C THR A 651 -13.13 -20.69 -9.74
N MET A 652 -13.07 -21.32 -10.91
CA MET A 652 -13.75 -22.57 -11.18
C MET A 652 -12.72 -23.68 -11.40
N THR A 653 -12.85 -24.78 -10.67
CA THR A 653 -11.84 -25.85 -10.64
C THR A 653 -12.48 -27.21 -10.36
N PHE A 654 -11.65 -28.26 -10.32
CA PHE A 654 -12.04 -29.64 -10.10
C PHE A 654 -10.87 -30.44 -9.49
N ASP A 655 -11.14 -31.67 -9.05
CA ASP A 655 -10.21 -32.55 -8.33
C ASP A 655 -8.78 -32.63 -8.90
N ALA A 656 -8.64 -32.79 -10.22
CA ALA A 656 -7.32 -32.93 -10.86
C ALA A 656 -6.46 -31.64 -10.80
N ARG A 657 -7.02 -30.51 -10.41
CA ARG A 657 -6.34 -29.20 -10.30
C ARG A 657 -6.19 -28.72 -8.85
N LEU A 658 -6.34 -29.61 -7.87
CA LEU A 658 -6.22 -29.25 -6.46
C LEU A 658 -4.89 -28.58 -6.10
N TRP A 659 -3.77 -28.97 -6.73
CA TRP A 659 -2.47 -28.33 -6.50
C TRP A 659 -2.45 -26.87 -6.97
N ASN A 660 -3.03 -26.60 -8.14
CA ASN A 660 -3.20 -25.24 -8.66
C ASN A 660 -4.07 -24.40 -7.71
N LEU A 661 -5.19 -24.95 -7.27
CA LEU A 661 -6.08 -24.28 -6.30
C LEU A 661 -5.35 -23.92 -5.00
N LYS A 662 -4.52 -24.82 -4.45
CA LYS A 662 -3.75 -24.54 -3.23
C LYS A 662 -2.81 -23.35 -3.39
N MET A 663 -2.11 -23.26 -4.53
CA MET A 663 -1.24 -22.11 -4.82
C MET A 663 -2.04 -20.83 -5.06
N TYR A 664 -3.14 -20.93 -5.81
CA TYR A 664 -4.06 -19.83 -6.10
C TYR A 664 -4.59 -19.21 -4.80
N VAL A 665 -5.16 -20.04 -3.91
CA VAL A 665 -5.70 -19.56 -2.63
C VAL A 665 -4.60 -18.96 -1.76
N LYS A 666 -3.45 -19.62 -1.66
CA LYS A 666 -2.33 -19.13 -0.87
C LYS A 666 -1.84 -17.76 -1.33
N HIS A 667 -1.67 -17.58 -2.63
CA HIS A 667 -1.18 -16.33 -3.18
C HIS A 667 -2.22 -15.22 -3.06
N TYR A 668 -3.39 -15.40 -3.64
CA TYR A 668 -4.34 -14.30 -3.80
C TYR A 668 -5.12 -13.95 -2.53
N SER A 669 -5.28 -14.87 -1.57
CA SER A 669 -5.92 -14.54 -0.29
C SER A 669 -5.18 -13.43 0.48
N ARG A 670 -3.89 -13.23 0.15
CA ARG A 670 -3.03 -12.22 0.78
C ARG A 670 -3.05 -10.88 0.05
N CYS A 671 -3.61 -10.77 -1.15
CA CYS A 671 -3.73 -9.48 -1.84
C CYS A 671 -4.63 -8.51 -1.06
N SER A 672 -4.28 -7.23 -1.04
CA SER A 672 -4.84 -6.22 -0.15
C SER A 672 -6.37 -6.07 -0.28
N SER A 673 -6.90 -5.94 -1.48
CA SER A 673 -8.34 -5.71 -1.72
C SER A 673 -9.19 -6.97 -1.88
N VAL A 674 -8.63 -8.18 -1.76
CA VAL A 674 -9.41 -9.43 -1.83
C VAL A 674 -10.23 -9.62 -0.54
N LYS A 675 -11.56 -9.68 -0.64
CA LYS A 675 -12.44 -9.90 0.53
C LYS A 675 -12.62 -11.37 0.88
N GLU A 676 -12.87 -12.18 -0.14
CA GLU A 676 -13.14 -13.61 -0.03
C GLU A 676 -12.76 -14.31 -1.34
N ILE A 677 -12.62 -15.63 -1.29
CA ILE A 677 -12.43 -16.48 -2.46
C ILE A 677 -13.59 -17.48 -2.55
N VAL A 678 -14.29 -17.45 -3.69
CA VAL A 678 -15.33 -18.42 -4.03
C VAL A 678 -14.77 -19.43 -5.02
N VAL A 679 -14.71 -20.68 -4.58
CA VAL A 679 -14.26 -21.81 -5.39
C VAL A 679 -15.49 -22.53 -5.93
N VAL A 680 -15.75 -22.39 -7.23
CA VAL A 680 -16.79 -23.14 -7.94
C VAL A 680 -16.24 -24.52 -8.27
N TRP A 681 -16.71 -25.54 -7.55
CA TRP A 681 -16.22 -26.90 -7.65
C TRP A 681 -17.06 -27.70 -8.64
N ASN A 682 -16.52 -27.92 -9.83
CA ASN A 682 -17.27 -28.44 -10.97
C ASN A 682 -17.36 -29.97 -11.05
N LYS A 683 -16.36 -30.68 -10.52
CA LYS A 683 -16.26 -32.14 -10.65
C LYS A 683 -15.33 -32.73 -9.59
N GLY A 684 -15.68 -33.93 -9.13
CA GLY A 684 -14.87 -34.71 -8.19
C GLY A 684 -15.15 -34.35 -6.73
N GLU A 685 -14.36 -34.90 -5.82
CA GLU A 685 -14.50 -34.66 -4.39
C GLU A 685 -13.86 -33.33 -3.98
N PRO A 686 -14.60 -32.39 -3.36
CA PRO A 686 -14.05 -31.11 -2.93
C PRO A 686 -13.06 -31.27 -1.77
N PRO A 687 -12.01 -30.42 -1.69
CA PRO A 687 -11.07 -30.44 -0.58
C PRO A 687 -11.73 -29.95 0.71
N LYS A 688 -11.11 -30.26 1.85
CA LYS A 688 -11.50 -29.64 3.12
C LYS A 688 -10.96 -28.20 3.15
N LEU A 689 -11.68 -27.30 3.80
CA LEU A 689 -11.22 -25.91 3.96
C LEU A 689 -9.88 -25.83 4.72
N SER A 690 -9.61 -26.76 5.63
CA SER A 690 -8.33 -26.90 6.34
C SER A 690 -7.13 -27.18 5.42
N ASP A 691 -7.37 -27.68 4.21
CA ASP A 691 -6.32 -27.98 3.23
C ASP A 691 -5.87 -26.73 2.46
N LEU A 692 -6.57 -25.61 2.64
CA LEU A 692 -6.37 -24.35 1.93
C LEU A 692 -5.77 -23.29 2.88
N ASP A 693 -4.50 -22.93 2.65
CA ASP A 693 -3.79 -21.86 3.37
C ASP A 693 -4.29 -20.49 2.90
N SER A 694 -5.30 -19.94 3.58
CA SER A 694 -5.94 -18.68 3.21
C SER A 694 -5.89 -17.63 4.31
N ALA A 695 -5.60 -16.39 3.92
CA ALA A 695 -5.72 -15.21 4.79
C ALA A 695 -7.12 -14.56 4.77
N VAL A 696 -8.03 -15.04 3.92
CA VAL A 696 -9.44 -14.58 3.83
C VAL A 696 -10.41 -15.76 3.85
N PRO A 697 -11.70 -15.54 4.11
CA PRO A 697 -12.70 -16.59 3.98
C PRO A 697 -12.68 -17.25 2.60
N VAL A 698 -12.69 -18.58 2.58
CA VAL A 698 -12.82 -19.39 1.36
C VAL A 698 -14.13 -20.14 1.44
N ARG A 699 -14.93 -20.06 0.37
CA ARG A 699 -16.20 -20.79 0.26
C ARG A 699 -16.16 -21.69 -0.97
N ILE A 700 -16.41 -22.98 -0.76
CA ILE A 700 -16.52 -23.95 -1.85
C ILE A 700 -17.99 -24.10 -2.22
N ARG A 701 -18.34 -23.76 -3.47
CA ARG A 701 -19.67 -23.95 -4.05
C ARG A 701 -19.63 -25.17 -4.96
N VAL A 702 -20.18 -26.28 -4.48
CA VAL A 702 -20.21 -27.55 -5.22
C VAL A 702 -21.35 -27.52 -6.23
N GLU A 703 -21.04 -27.78 -7.50
CA GLU A 703 -22.02 -27.82 -8.58
C GLU A 703 -22.37 -29.26 -8.96
N LYS A 704 -23.64 -29.48 -9.30
CA LYS A 704 -24.17 -30.82 -9.61
C LYS A 704 -23.68 -31.35 -10.96
N GLN A 705 -23.38 -30.45 -11.88
CA GLN A 705 -22.99 -30.78 -13.25
C GLN A 705 -21.70 -30.06 -13.60
N ASN A 706 -20.81 -30.76 -14.31
CA ASN A 706 -19.61 -30.16 -14.86
C ASN A 706 -19.98 -29.29 -16.06
N SER A 707 -20.16 -27.98 -15.83
CA SER A 707 -20.52 -27.00 -16.84
C SER A 707 -19.62 -25.77 -16.72
N LEU A 708 -19.23 -25.19 -17.86
CA LEU A 708 -18.51 -23.92 -17.87
C LEU A 708 -19.41 -22.74 -17.49
N ASN A 709 -20.73 -22.86 -17.61
CA ASN A 709 -21.69 -21.83 -17.23
C ASN A 709 -21.70 -21.55 -15.71
N ASN A 710 -21.24 -22.51 -14.90
CA ASN A 710 -21.29 -22.44 -13.44
C ASN A 710 -20.53 -21.23 -12.86
N ARG A 711 -19.47 -20.75 -13.53
CA ARG A 711 -18.67 -19.61 -13.05
C ARG A 711 -19.45 -18.28 -12.98
N PHE A 712 -20.56 -18.16 -13.72
CA PHE A 712 -21.40 -16.96 -13.73
C PHE A 712 -22.73 -17.12 -12.99
N LYS A 713 -22.93 -18.25 -12.30
CA LYS A 713 -24.18 -18.54 -11.57
C LYS A 713 -24.40 -17.53 -10.44
N LEU A 714 -25.63 -17.02 -10.38
CA LEU A 714 -26.07 -16.08 -9.34
C LEU A 714 -25.78 -16.64 -7.95
N ASP A 715 -25.14 -15.81 -7.13
CA ASP A 715 -24.71 -16.17 -5.78
C ASP A 715 -25.06 -15.05 -4.80
N PRO A 716 -26.15 -15.18 -4.03
CA PRO A 716 -26.58 -14.13 -3.10
C PRO A 716 -25.63 -13.94 -1.91
N LEU A 717 -24.66 -14.85 -1.72
CA LEU A 717 -23.65 -14.75 -0.67
C LEU A 717 -22.49 -13.82 -1.07
N ILE A 718 -22.27 -13.58 -2.37
CA ILE A 718 -21.28 -12.60 -2.83
C ILE A 718 -21.81 -11.20 -2.52
N LYS A 719 -21.14 -10.49 -1.62
CA LYS A 719 -21.54 -9.14 -1.17
C LYS A 719 -20.83 -8.01 -1.89
N THR A 720 -19.77 -8.31 -2.62
CA THR A 720 -19.02 -7.33 -3.41
C THR A 720 -19.68 -7.14 -4.78
N ARG A 721 -19.63 -5.92 -5.32
CA ARG A 721 -20.01 -5.69 -6.72
C ARG A 721 -18.93 -6.18 -7.68
N GLY A 722 -17.67 -5.86 -7.38
CA GLY A 722 -16.53 -6.33 -8.16
C GLY A 722 -16.26 -7.80 -7.91
N VAL A 723 -16.30 -8.60 -8.98
CA VAL A 723 -15.81 -9.99 -8.97
C VAL A 723 -14.68 -10.12 -9.98
N LEU A 724 -13.54 -10.61 -9.51
CA LEU A 724 -12.49 -11.08 -10.40
C LEU A 724 -12.72 -12.55 -10.71
N GLU A 725 -13.06 -12.85 -11.95
CA GLU A 725 -13.04 -14.20 -12.47
C GLU A 725 -11.62 -14.51 -12.95
N LEU A 726 -11.01 -15.56 -12.38
CA LEU A 726 -9.64 -15.92 -12.68
C LEU A 726 -9.49 -17.45 -12.69
N ASP A 727 -9.04 -17.96 -13.83
CA ASP A 727 -8.77 -19.39 -14.00
C ASP A 727 -7.70 -19.85 -12.99
N ASP A 728 -7.88 -21.04 -12.43
CA ASP A 728 -7.04 -21.60 -11.37
C ASP A 728 -5.59 -21.89 -11.83
N ASP A 729 -5.34 -21.87 -13.14
CA ASP A 729 -4.04 -22.05 -13.74
C ASP A 729 -3.31 -20.74 -14.08
N ILE A 730 -3.90 -19.58 -13.81
CA ILE A 730 -3.29 -18.27 -14.02
C ILE A 730 -2.78 -17.67 -12.71
N MET A 731 -1.48 -17.38 -12.67
CA MET A 731 -0.81 -16.68 -11.57
C MET A 731 -0.39 -15.28 -12.01
N MET A 732 -0.77 -14.26 -11.25
CA MET A 732 -0.49 -12.83 -11.49
C MET A 732 -0.08 -12.17 -10.17
N THR A 733 0.69 -11.08 -10.24
CA THR A 733 1.08 -10.36 -9.01
C THR A 733 -0.13 -9.67 -8.37
N CYS A 734 -0.12 -9.44 -7.05
CA CYS A 734 -1.19 -8.67 -6.41
C CYS A 734 -1.29 -7.25 -7.02
N ASP A 735 -0.15 -6.62 -7.34
CA ASP A 735 -0.11 -5.34 -8.06
C ASP A 735 -0.88 -5.37 -9.40
N ASP A 736 -0.74 -6.42 -10.20
CA ASP A 736 -1.49 -6.56 -11.46
C ASP A 736 -3.00 -6.65 -11.20
N ILE A 737 -3.40 -7.41 -10.17
CA ILE A 737 -4.80 -7.55 -9.77
C ILE A 737 -5.38 -6.22 -9.29
N GLU A 738 -4.65 -5.50 -8.43
CA GLU A 738 -5.04 -4.20 -7.91
C GLU A 738 -5.18 -3.15 -9.03
N ARG A 739 -4.30 -3.19 -10.04
CA ARG A 739 -4.44 -2.34 -11.25
C ARG A 739 -5.69 -2.68 -12.05
N GLY A 740 -5.95 -3.97 -12.28
CA GLY A 740 -7.18 -4.43 -12.93
C GLY A 740 -8.44 -3.94 -12.19
N PHE A 741 -8.43 -4.03 -10.86
CA PHE A 741 -9.52 -3.58 -10.02
C PHE A 741 -9.74 -2.06 -10.10
N GLN A 742 -8.67 -1.28 -10.09
CA GLN A 742 -8.75 0.17 -10.25
C GLN A 742 -9.33 0.56 -11.61
N VAL A 743 -8.92 -0.11 -12.70
CA VAL A 743 -9.47 0.13 -14.04
C VAL A 743 -10.96 -0.22 -14.09
N TRP A 744 -11.35 -1.34 -13.50
CA TRP A 744 -12.76 -1.72 -13.40
C TRP A 744 -13.58 -0.69 -12.62
N ARG A 745 -13.06 -0.16 -11.51
CA ARG A 745 -13.73 0.89 -10.71
C ARG A 745 -14.02 2.19 -11.46
N GLN A 746 -13.26 2.48 -12.52
CA GLN A 746 -13.50 3.63 -13.39
C GLN A 746 -14.71 3.39 -14.31
N HIS A 747 -14.96 2.13 -14.67
CA HIS A 747 -15.97 1.71 -15.64
C HIS A 747 -16.62 0.37 -15.22
N PRO A 748 -17.39 0.34 -14.12
CA PRO A 748 -17.96 -0.91 -13.58
C PRO A 748 -18.98 -1.56 -14.53
N ASP A 749 -19.49 -0.80 -15.49
CA ASP A 749 -20.36 -1.24 -16.58
C ASP A 749 -19.65 -2.09 -17.65
N ARG A 750 -18.31 -2.24 -17.57
CA ARG A 750 -17.47 -2.92 -18.57
C ARG A 750 -16.80 -4.19 -17.99
N ILE A 751 -16.40 -5.08 -18.88
CA ILE A 751 -15.49 -6.19 -18.55
C ILE A 751 -14.06 -5.66 -18.63
N ALA A 752 -13.35 -5.59 -17.51
CA ALA A 752 -11.95 -5.13 -17.47
C ALA A 752 -11.02 -6.31 -17.23
N GLY A 753 -10.10 -6.60 -18.15
CA GLY A 753 -9.27 -7.80 -18.00
C GLY A 753 -7.99 -7.83 -18.81
N PHE A 754 -7.29 -8.95 -18.70
CA PHE A 754 -5.87 -9.04 -19.05
C PHE A 754 -5.58 -9.74 -20.38
N TYR A 755 -6.59 -10.38 -20.99
CA TYR A 755 -6.43 -11.17 -22.21
C TYR A 755 -7.31 -10.64 -23.35
N PRO A 756 -6.80 -9.68 -24.16
CA PRO A 756 -7.56 -9.08 -25.25
C PRO A 756 -7.59 -10.01 -26.45
N ARG A 757 -8.71 -9.99 -27.16
CA ARG A 757 -8.95 -10.71 -28.41
C ARG A 757 -9.56 -9.78 -29.44
N LEU A 758 -9.36 -10.14 -30.70
CA LEU A 758 -9.97 -9.45 -31.83
C LEU A 758 -10.88 -10.41 -32.58
N VAL A 759 -12.14 -10.01 -32.72
CA VAL A 759 -13.16 -10.66 -33.54
C VAL A 759 -13.34 -9.81 -34.80
N ASN A 760 -12.97 -10.36 -35.95
CA ASN A 760 -13.10 -9.67 -37.25
C ASN A 760 -13.24 -10.66 -38.42
N GLY A 761 -13.55 -10.14 -39.61
CA GLY A 761 -13.67 -10.89 -40.86
C GLY A 761 -15.09 -11.33 -41.21
N SER A 762 -15.27 -11.78 -42.45
CA SER A 762 -16.49 -12.44 -42.95
C SER A 762 -16.06 -13.70 -43.72
N PRO A 763 -16.24 -14.92 -43.16
CA PRO A 763 -16.85 -15.24 -41.87
C PRO A 763 -16.03 -14.74 -40.66
N LEU A 764 -16.71 -14.55 -39.52
CA LEU A 764 -16.08 -14.09 -38.27
C LEU A 764 -15.01 -15.07 -37.79
N ARG A 765 -13.86 -14.54 -37.35
CA ARG A 765 -12.76 -15.36 -36.83
C ARG A 765 -12.30 -14.88 -35.46
N TYR A 766 -11.99 -15.86 -34.61
CA TYR A 766 -11.37 -15.63 -33.30
C TYR A 766 -9.85 -15.42 -33.48
N ARG A 767 -9.31 -14.33 -32.93
CA ARG A 767 -7.89 -13.98 -33.01
C ARG A 767 -7.28 -13.61 -31.67
N GLY A 768 -6.09 -14.16 -31.41
CA GLY A 768 -5.31 -13.92 -30.20
C GLY A 768 -4.68 -12.52 -30.14
N GLU A 769 -4.11 -12.17 -28.98
CA GLU A 769 -3.52 -10.86 -28.70
C GLU A 769 -2.44 -10.43 -29.71
N LYS A 770 -1.53 -11.33 -30.11
CA LYS A 770 -0.49 -11.01 -31.10
C LYS A 770 -1.07 -10.47 -32.41
N TYR A 771 -2.21 -11.01 -32.83
CA TYR A 771 -2.93 -10.52 -34.01
C TYR A 771 -3.65 -9.21 -33.72
N ALA A 772 -4.34 -9.11 -32.57
CA ALA A 772 -5.02 -7.88 -32.13
C ALA A 772 -4.07 -6.67 -32.10
N ARG A 773 -2.87 -6.84 -31.52
CA ARG A 773 -1.83 -5.80 -31.46
C ARG A 773 -1.35 -5.37 -32.85
N ARG A 774 -1.07 -6.32 -33.75
CA ARG A 774 -0.69 -6.02 -35.14
C ARG A 774 -1.76 -5.23 -35.89
N HIS A 775 -3.03 -5.46 -35.58
CA HIS A 775 -4.18 -4.78 -36.20
C HIS A 775 -4.68 -3.59 -35.37
N LYS A 776 -3.88 -3.17 -34.38
CA LYS A 776 -4.14 -2.01 -33.52
C LYS A 776 -5.56 -1.99 -32.96
N GLY A 777 -6.00 -3.12 -32.41
CA GLY A 777 -7.19 -3.08 -31.57
C GLY A 777 -7.76 -4.43 -31.17
N TYR A 778 -8.71 -4.33 -30.23
CA TYR A 778 -9.40 -5.44 -29.59
C TYR A 778 -10.88 -5.09 -29.41
N ASN A 779 -11.73 -6.10 -29.27
CA ASN A 779 -13.17 -5.91 -29.04
C ASN A 779 -13.76 -6.97 -28.10
N MET A 780 -12.92 -7.80 -27.49
CA MET A 780 -13.32 -8.86 -26.59
C MET A 780 -12.23 -9.08 -25.54
N ILE A 781 -12.63 -9.37 -24.30
CA ILE A 781 -11.74 -9.70 -23.18
C ILE A 781 -12.15 -11.07 -22.63
N LEU A 782 -11.19 -11.98 -22.46
CA LEU A 782 -11.49 -13.29 -21.88
C LEU A 782 -11.73 -13.15 -20.38
N THR A 783 -12.79 -13.79 -19.88
CA THR A 783 -13.20 -13.66 -18.48
C THR A 783 -12.30 -14.41 -17.52
N GLY A 784 -11.58 -15.44 -17.99
CA GLY A 784 -10.65 -16.24 -17.17
C GLY A 784 -9.47 -15.45 -16.58
N ALA A 785 -9.39 -14.14 -16.85
CA ALA A 785 -8.70 -13.16 -16.03
C ALA A 785 -9.34 -11.78 -16.25
N ALA A 786 -10.52 -11.54 -15.66
CA ALA A 786 -11.23 -10.27 -15.79
C ALA A 786 -12.11 -9.92 -14.59
N PHE A 787 -12.17 -8.64 -14.29
CA PHE A 787 -13.15 -8.03 -13.41
C PHE A 787 -14.47 -7.80 -14.13
N VAL A 788 -15.55 -8.18 -13.44
CA VAL A 788 -16.93 -7.94 -13.84
C VAL A 788 -17.74 -7.46 -12.65
N ASP A 789 -18.83 -6.76 -12.94
CA ASP A 789 -19.84 -6.48 -11.93
C ASP A 789 -20.75 -7.70 -11.75
N SER A 790 -20.81 -8.27 -10.55
CA SER A 790 -21.59 -9.48 -10.26
C SER A 790 -23.09 -9.31 -10.51
N GLN A 791 -23.65 -8.13 -10.21
CA GLN A 791 -25.06 -7.83 -10.39
C GLN A 791 -25.40 -7.62 -11.86
N ILE A 792 -24.49 -7.10 -12.67
CA ILE A 792 -24.72 -6.90 -14.11
C ILE A 792 -24.41 -8.19 -14.87
N ALA A 793 -23.21 -8.75 -14.70
CA ALA A 793 -22.71 -9.87 -15.48
C ALA A 793 -23.52 -11.14 -15.23
N PHE A 794 -23.78 -11.50 -13.97
CA PHE A 794 -24.42 -12.77 -13.67
C PHE A 794 -25.90 -12.74 -14.01
N ASN A 795 -26.58 -11.62 -13.77
CA ASN A 795 -27.98 -11.44 -14.17
C ASN A 795 -28.12 -11.46 -15.70
N ARG A 796 -27.22 -10.81 -16.45
CA ARG A 796 -27.21 -10.92 -17.93
C ARG A 796 -26.97 -12.35 -18.38
N TYR A 797 -25.97 -13.02 -17.81
CA TYR A 797 -25.61 -14.38 -18.20
C TYR A 797 -26.70 -15.41 -17.93
N TRP A 798 -27.44 -15.26 -16.83
CA TRP A 798 -28.54 -16.15 -16.44
C TRP A 798 -29.94 -15.67 -16.84
N SER A 799 -30.01 -14.58 -17.61
CA SER A 799 -31.26 -14.11 -18.20
C SER A 799 -31.87 -15.13 -19.16
N GLU A 800 -33.16 -14.98 -19.46
CA GLU A 800 -33.85 -15.84 -20.43
C GLU A 800 -33.28 -15.63 -21.84
N GLN A 801 -32.88 -14.40 -22.18
CA GLN A 801 -32.26 -14.07 -23.47
C GLN A 801 -30.96 -14.87 -23.71
N ALA A 802 -30.19 -15.15 -22.65
CA ALA A 802 -28.93 -15.87 -22.74
C ALA A 802 -29.08 -17.41 -22.75
N LYS A 803 -30.29 -17.94 -22.53
CA LYS A 803 -30.53 -19.38 -22.33
C LYS A 803 -30.05 -20.24 -23.50
N ALA A 804 -30.43 -19.89 -24.73
CA ALA A 804 -29.99 -20.59 -25.93
C ALA A 804 -28.46 -20.55 -26.11
N GLY A 805 -27.83 -19.45 -25.69
CA GLY A 805 -26.38 -19.33 -25.63
C GLY A 805 -25.76 -20.30 -24.62
N ARG A 806 -26.29 -20.38 -23.40
CA ARG A 806 -25.81 -21.29 -22.34
C ARG A 806 -25.92 -22.76 -22.74
N GLU A 807 -27.02 -23.15 -23.36
CA GLU A 807 -27.22 -24.51 -23.90
C GLU A 807 -26.17 -24.85 -24.97
N PHE A 808 -25.83 -23.87 -25.81
CA PHE A 808 -24.75 -24.05 -26.80
C PHE A 808 -23.37 -24.18 -26.12
N VAL A 809 -23.10 -23.39 -25.09
CA VAL A 809 -21.87 -23.48 -24.28
C VAL A 809 -21.74 -24.87 -23.65
N ASP A 810 -22.81 -25.43 -23.08
CA ASP A 810 -22.80 -26.78 -22.50
C ASP A 810 -22.56 -27.86 -23.55
N LYS A 811 -23.26 -27.76 -24.69
CA LYS A 811 -23.10 -28.71 -25.80
C LYS A 811 -21.67 -28.71 -26.36
N PHE A 812 -21.05 -27.54 -26.44
CA PHE A 812 -19.73 -27.37 -27.06
C PHE A 812 -18.56 -27.41 -26.07
N PHE A 813 -18.88 -27.35 -24.78
CA PHE A 813 -17.95 -27.26 -23.65
C PHE A 813 -16.86 -26.20 -23.89
N ASN A 814 -17.29 -25.00 -24.29
CA ASN A 814 -16.43 -23.83 -24.59
C ASN A 814 -17.29 -22.56 -24.70
N CYS A 815 -16.63 -21.40 -24.82
CA CYS A 815 -17.22 -20.13 -25.26
C CYS A 815 -18.18 -19.43 -24.28
N GLU A 816 -18.13 -19.77 -22.99
CA GLU A 816 -18.80 -19.05 -21.92
C GLU A 816 -18.34 -17.59 -21.85
N ASP A 817 -17.03 -17.36 -22.02
CA ASP A 817 -16.43 -16.03 -22.05
C ASP A 817 -16.85 -15.22 -23.28
N VAL A 818 -16.90 -15.87 -24.45
CA VAL A 818 -17.39 -15.29 -25.70
C VAL A 818 -18.86 -14.90 -25.57
N LEU A 819 -19.70 -15.78 -25.00
CA LEU A 819 -21.11 -15.50 -24.76
C LEU A 819 -21.29 -14.25 -23.89
N LEU A 820 -20.56 -14.14 -22.77
CA LEU A 820 -20.67 -12.96 -21.90
C LEU A 820 -20.30 -11.67 -22.64
N ASN A 821 -19.26 -11.68 -23.48
CA ASN A 821 -18.89 -10.51 -24.29
C ASN A 821 -19.99 -10.12 -25.28
N TYR A 822 -20.67 -11.09 -25.92
CA TYR A 822 -21.84 -10.80 -26.76
C TYR A 822 -22.99 -10.17 -25.97
N LEU A 823 -23.28 -10.67 -24.77
CA LEU A 823 -24.34 -10.12 -23.92
C LEU A 823 -24.05 -8.67 -23.51
N TYR A 824 -22.78 -8.35 -23.23
CA TYR A 824 -22.35 -6.97 -22.97
C TYR A 824 -22.47 -6.09 -24.22
N ALA A 825 -21.96 -6.55 -25.37
CA ALA A 825 -22.00 -5.81 -26.62
C ALA A 825 -23.44 -5.59 -27.14
N ASN A 826 -24.35 -6.53 -26.90
CA ASN A 826 -25.75 -6.39 -27.28
C ASN A 826 -26.47 -5.36 -26.39
N ALA A 827 -26.10 -5.25 -25.11
CA ALA A 827 -26.74 -4.37 -24.15
C ALA A 827 -26.33 -2.89 -24.25
N SER A 828 -25.22 -2.56 -24.93
CA SER A 828 -24.74 -1.17 -25.06
C SER A 828 -24.08 -0.90 -26.40
N ALA A 829 -24.29 0.30 -26.94
CA ALA A 829 -23.56 0.81 -28.10
C ALA A 829 -22.18 1.40 -27.73
N SER A 830 -21.92 1.64 -26.44
CA SER A 830 -20.65 2.19 -25.94
C SER A 830 -19.55 1.12 -25.82
N LYS A 831 -18.37 1.54 -25.35
CA LYS A 831 -17.27 0.62 -25.02
C LYS A 831 -17.69 -0.31 -23.87
N THR A 832 -17.58 -1.62 -24.10
CA THR A 832 -18.01 -2.67 -23.16
C THR A 832 -16.85 -3.45 -22.55
N VAL A 833 -15.63 -3.27 -23.05
CA VAL A 833 -14.43 -3.99 -22.62
C VAL A 833 -13.28 -3.05 -22.37
N GLU A 834 -12.50 -3.31 -21.32
CA GLU A 834 -11.27 -2.59 -20.99
C GLU A 834 -10.09 -3.56 -20.91
N TYR A 835 -8.97 -3.16 -21.52
CA TYR A 835 -7.75 -3.95 -21.50
C TYR A 835 -6.78 -3.39 -20.46
N VAL A 836 -6.22 -4.29 -19.66
CA VAL A 836 -5.13 -4.00 -18.72
C VAL A 836 -3.98 -4.95 -19.05
N ARG A 837 -2.80 -4.42 -19.33
CA ARG A 837 -1.61 -5.21 -19.60
C ARG A 837 -0.99 -5.67 -18.28
N PRO A 838 -0.91 -6.99 -18.02
CA PRO A 838 -0.18 -7.49 -16.86
C PRO A 838 1.32 -7.25 -17.07
N ALA A 839 2.02 -6.86 -16.00
CA ALA A 839 3.48 -6.83 -16.00
C ALA A 839 4.02 -8.27 -16.06
N TRP A 840 3.35 -9.18 -15.36
CA TRP A 840 3.70 -10.58 -15.31
C TRP A 840 2.44 -11.45 -15.18
N ALA A 841 2.40 -12.54 -15.94
CA ALA A 841 1.38 -13.57 -15.79
C ALA A 841 1.99 -14.92 -16.15
N ILE A 842 1.84 -15.92 -15.28
CA ILE A 842 2.22 -17.30 -15.54
C ILE A 842 0.97 -18.13 -15.78
N ASP A 843 0.98 -18.81 -16.92
CA ASP A 843 0.02 -19.84 -17.28
C ASP A 843 0.59 -21.21 -16.91
N THR A 844 0.13 -21.75 -15.79
CA THR A 844 0.56 -23.05 -15.26
C THR A 844 -0.11 -24.23 -15.98
N SER A 845 -1.11 -23.98 -16.84
CA SER A 845 -1.77 -25.01 -17.63
C SER A 845 -0.81 -25.71 -18.58
N LYS A 846 0.30 -25.06 -18.93
CA LYS A 846 1.38 -25.61 -19.75
C LYS A 846 2.24 -26.64 -19.02
N PHE A 847 2.18 -26.66 -17.68
CA PHE A 847 2.85 -27.65 -16.85
C PHE A 847 1.93 -28.81 -16.48
N SER A 848 0.62 -28.69 -16.71
CA SER A 848 -0.37 -29.73 -16.46
C SER A 848 -0.88 -30.37 -17.76
N GLY A 849 -1.22 -31.67 -17.73
CA GLY A 849 -1.70 -32.40 -18.91
C GLY A 849 -3.16 -32.09 -19.31
N VAL A 850 -3.86 -31.20 -18.61
CA VAL A 850 -5.33 -31.15 -18.51
C VAL A 850 -5.94 -29.83 -19.02
N ALA A 851 -5.25 -29.14 -19.95
CA ALA A 851 -5.70 -27.86 -20.49
C ALA A 851 -6.63 -28.02 -21.73
N ILE A 852 -7.77 -27.31 -21.74
CA ILE A 852 -8.74 -27.30 -22.87
C ILE A 852 -8.14 -26.67 -24.15
N SER A 853 -7.14 -25.79 -23.99
CA SER A 853 -6.48 -25.04 -25.07
C SER A 853 -5.22 -25.71 -25.64
N ARG A 854 -4.91 -26.95 -25.22
CA ARG A 854 -3.68 -27.67 -25.59
C ARG A 854 -3.42 -27.70 -27.11
N ASN A 855 -4.46 -27.94 -27.91
CA ASN A 855 -4.41 -27.73 -29.36
C ASN A 855 -5.06 -26.39 -29.72
N THR A 856 -4.21 -25.36 -29.85
CA THR A 856 -4.67 -23.98 -30.08
C THR A 856 -5.46 -23.82 -31.37
N GLN A 857 -5.11 -24.55 -32.44
CA GLN A 857 -5.81 -24.43 -33.73
C GLN A 857 -7.24 -24.99 -33.65
N VAL A 858 -7.39 -26.19 -33.08
CA VAL A 858 -8.71 -26.80 -32.87
C VAL A 858 -9.55 -25.94 -31.91
N HIS A 859 -8.93 -25.43 -30.84
CA HIS A 859 -9.59 -24.54 -29.89
C HIS A 859 -10.06 -23.22 -30.55
N TYR A 860 -9.24 -22.61 -31.42
CA TYR A 860 -9.60 -21.37 -32.12
C TYR A 860 -10.67 -21.59 -33.19
N HIS A 861 -10.65 -22.75 -33.85
CA HIS A 861 -11.70 -23.14 -34.77
C HIS A 861 -13.04 -23.28 -34.05
N LYS A 862 -13.06 -24.01 -32.92
CA LYS A 862 -14.22 -24.09 -32.02
C LYS A 862 -14.74 -22.71 -31.63
N ARG A 863 -13.87 -21.82 -31.15
CA ARG A 863 -14.27 -20.45 -30.79
C ARG A 863 -14.79 -19.63 -31.96
N SER A 864 -14.27 -19.85 -33.18
CA SER A 864 -14.79 -19.17 -34.37
C SER A 864 -16.21 -19.64 -34.73
N GLU A 865 -16.53 -20.92 -34.52
CA GLU A 865 -17.91 -21.41 -34.66
C GLU A 865 -18.85 -20.80 -33.62
N CYS A 866 -18.40 -20.63 -32.37
CA CYS A 866 -19.17 -19.92 -31.36
C CYS A 866 -19.45 -18.47 -31.78
N LEU A 867 -18.46 -17.77 -32.35
CA LEU A 867 -18.65 -16.40 -32.85
C LEU A 867 -19.74 -16.35 -33.93
N ARG A 868 -19.73 -17.29 -34.88
CA ARG A 868 -20.78 -17.38 -35.91
C ARG A 868 -22.14 -17.59 -35.26
N LYS A 869 -22.26 -18.56 -34.35
CA LYS A 869 -23.55 -18.91 -33.75
C LYS A 869 -24.11 -17.80 -32.85
N PHE A 870 -23.26 -17.13 -32.08
CA PHE A 870 -23.69 -16.02 -31.23
C PHE A 870 -23.97 -14.74 -32.03
N ALA A 871 -23.30 -14.52 -33.16
CA ALA A 871 -23.65 -13.42 -34.06
C ALA A 871 -25.06 -13.61 -34.68
N GLU A 872 -25.47 -14.85 -34.98
CA GLU A 872 -26.85 -15.16 -35.40
C GLU A 872 -27.87 -14.85 -34.30
N MET A 873 -27.53 -15.09 -33.03
CA MET A 873 -28.44 -14.91 -31.88
C MET A 873 -28.54 -13.45 -31.40
N TYR A 874 -27.41 -12.74 -31.38
CA TYR A 874 -27.28 -11.45 -30.67
C TYR A 874 -26.78 -10.30 -31.54
N GLY A 875 -26.54 -10.54 -32.84
CA GLY A 875 -25.93 -9.57 -33.75
C GLY A 875 -24.40 -9.49 -33.62
N SER A 876 -23.72 -8.99 -34.66
CA SER A 876 -22.25 -8.90 -34.67
C SER A 876 -21.72 -7.62 -34.04
N PHE A 877 -20.68 -7.73 -33.22
CA PHE A 877 -19.93 -6.58 -32.68
C PHE A 877 -18.55 -6.38 -33.34
N ALA A 878 -18.24 -7.09 -34.43
CA ALA A 878 -16.92 -7.06 -35.07
C ALA A 878 -16.45 -5.66 -35.49
N GLY A 879 -17.39 -4.75 -35.81
CA GLY A 879 -17.09 -3.35 -36.14
C GLY A 879 -16.71 -2.46 -34.94
N ARG A 880 -16.93 -2.92 -33.70
CA ARG A 880 -16.69 -2.12 -32.49
C ARG A 880 -15.30 -2.38 -31.90
N LYS A 881 -14.26 -1.90 -32.60
CA LYS A 881 -12.86 -2.08 -32.22
C LYS A 881 -12.35 -0.93 -31.35
N TRP A 882 -11.59 -1.24 -30.30
CA TRP A 882 -10.91 -0.30 -29.42
C TRP A 882 -9.40 -0.38 -29.61
N GLU A 883 -8.73 0.77 -29.60
CA GLU A 883 -7.27 0.86 -29.78
C GLU A 883 -6.51 0.57 -28.48
N PHE A 884 -5.24 0.18 -28.61
CA PHE A 884 -4.29 0.06 -27.51
C PHE A 884 -3.60 1.41 -27.28
N GLY A 885 -3.16 1.69 -26.06
CA GLY A 885 -2.43 2.91 -25.72
C GLY A 885 -3.31 4.16 -25.63
N GLY A 886 -4.62 3.98 -25.43
CA GLY A 886 -5.56 5.09 -25.28
C GLY A 886 -5.62 5.64 -23.85
N ARG A 887 -5.03 4.93 -22.87
CA ARG A 887 -5.06 5.34 -21.46
C ARG A 887 -3.89 6.25 -21.12
N LYS A 888 -4.16 7.27 -20.29
CA LYS A 888 -3.13 8.17 -19.76
C LYS A 888 -2.13 7.47 -18.83
N ASP A 889 -2.54 6.37 -18.21
CA ASP A 889 -1.69 5.57 -17.31
C ASP A 889 -0.72 4.62 -18.03
N GLY A 890 -0.88 4.43 -19.35
CA GLY A 890 -0.07 3.51 -20.15
C GLY A 890 -0.23 2.04 -19.76
N TRP A 891 -1.25 1.69 -18.97
CA TRP A 891 -1.48 0.31 -18.53
C TRP A 891 -2.10 -0.57 -19.61
N ASP A 892 -2.42 -0.01 -20.78
CA ASP A 892 -2.90 -0.73 -21.97
C ASP A 892 -1.85 -0.80 -23.10
N LEU A 893 -0.61 -0.33 -22.87
CA LEU A 893 0.50 -0.33 -23.84
C LEU A 893 1.23 -1.66 -23.88
#